data_AF-A2E309-F1
#
_entry.id   AF-A2E309-F1
#
_cell.length_a   1.000
_cell.length_b   1.000
_cell.length_c   1.000
_cell.angle_alpha   90.00
_cell.angle_beta   90.00
_cell.angle_gamma   90.00
#
_symmetry.space_group_name_H-M   'P 1'
#
loop_
_entity.id
_entity.type
_entity.pdbx_description
1 polymer ?
#
loop_
_entity_poly.entity_id
_entity_poly.type
_entity_poly.pdbx_seq_one_letter_code
_entity_poly.pdbx_strand_id
1 'polypeptide(L)'
;MNNDIVKNPVCNEEEDFSYQKILEKANFDNAIEISSKINEVIDQNQSLYAQIRQISQDNIELKNKLNIEISKNNELKQSNKKLNENMIFQLHNKEETYKKEINKIKKKFNLEMQKLSQDFNKAIKENQNLNTQIKEFIAKEHRNLEAISFYFDHEITSFDDLIDSISKFFKQDTIIKSPKNKPVQQNEKLKQSAKDDEMKRKYKLLSSKLKEKESEIKQLQMKFDVQKNNVKDFEVNSAKILSLTRKLESTEEDKKLQEEDYQHQIKLLNLKIENLKTEILRLKNNSNSTQINLVQTPIKQEILNNFSPKKDELKQNDDSTYEELNARVKELSSELENVNKERQKLIEKIQITENEFENYKINTLKQENDLKSLSAIHEETLNELESLRDALHSLNIKKQKKGVKAIRKIEEEANSKLEKAQTIADNYKQQINEYQITITQLNEKINLLNLRNTEVVKENDNLSKKLMEYQEKLDAEVAKSADIVSKQDKEAIPISSWCFNGFDKKLSNKIEFIGRNENLQTSSKIQTAFNTIAKFYNKRIKILNDESSALNQQLEFVKDRFSKFIVDLSIVVIGKSTSLDEILSNNGQYLINQVNSLKIDHDTLSRQVKELSIKLFKVNKLFGKESPKKFKQRTEKLINEMHTKIDRLERKYKKYKSSFCSLKSSKENDDIEMKANLEKLTAENNQFKSDLQDLTKTNSELKSQNQELNSNLRNAEHKLDEESTKHKQEVAELNNQHEADKSKHMKDMSAEIKRVTEQLKQSSNNCDDSKAQISRMKNVIAAQKATIEQISADREYQKKVNEITLNSQEKKFQVEKKQITESYESTIKNLKDQISQLNRDIIKLSSKE
;
A
#
# COMPACT_ATOMS: atom_id res chain seq x y z
N MET A 1 91.14 -70.99 84.10
CA MET A 1 91.88 -69.95 83.35
C MET A 1 90.91 -69.37 82.31
N ASN A 2 89.98 -68.50 82.71
CA ASN A 2 90.09 -67.03 82.88
C ASN A 2 90.49 -66.29 81.60
N ASN A 3 89.52 -65.60 81.00
CA ASN A 3 89.61 -64.14 80.80
C ASN A 3 88.23 -63.53 80.48
N ASP A 4 87.86 -62.58 81.33
CA ASP A 4 86.73 -61.65 81.24
C ASP A 4 86.93 -60.61 80.13
N ILE A 5 85.89 -60.32 79.34
CA ILE A 5 85.66 -58.98 78.77
C ILE A 5 84.15 -58.69 78.79
N VAL A 6 83.79 -57.74 79.64
CA VAL A 6 82.50 -57.07 79.78
C VAL A 6 82.13 -56.35 78.47
N LYS A 7 81.00 -56.71 77.85
CA LYS A 7 80.37 -55.91 76.78
C LYS A 7 79.39 -54.93 77.40
N ASN A 8 79.70 -53.64 77.27
CA ASN A 8 78.87 -52.48 77.59
C ASN A 8 77.51 -52.51 76.85
N PRO A 9 76.36 -52.28 77.51
CA PRO A 9 75.06 -52.11 76.86
C PRO A 9 74.71 -50.63 76.59
N VAL A 10 75.69 -49.72 76.56
CA VAL A 10 75.46 -48.25 76.47
C VAL A 10 75.54 -47.71 75.04
N CYS A 11 75.89 -48.53 74.03
CA CYS A 11 76.02 -48.07 72.64
C CYS A 11 74.78 -48.24 71.74
N ASN A 12 73.67 -48.81 72.24
CA ASN A 12 72.46 -49.00 71.41
C ASN A 12 71.40 -47.89 71.57
N GLU A 13 71.44 -47.10 72.66
CA GLU A 13 70.43 -46.04 72.88
C GLU A 13 70.69 -44.79 72.04
N GLU A 14 71.96 -44.48 71.71
CA GLU A 14 72.30 -43.34 70.83
C GLU A 14 71.96 -43.62 69.36
N GLU A 15 72.11 -44.86 68.89
CA GLU A 15 71.73 -45.24 67.52
C GLU A 15 70.20 -45.24 67.34
N ASP A 16 69.43 -45.75 68.31
CA ASP A 16 67.96 -45.69 68.28
C ASP A 16 67.43 -44.25 68.33
N PHE A 17 68.03 -43.38 69.16
CA PHE A 17 67.65 -41.96 69.20
C PHE A 17 67.96 -41.22 67.88
N SER A 18 69.09 -41.56 67.24
CA SER A 18 69.45 -41.01 65.94
C SER A 18 68.46 -41.46 64.85
N TYR A 19 68.09 -42.74 64.85
CA TYR A 19 67.11 -43.29 63.90
C TYR A 19 65.73 -42.67 64.09
N GLN A 20 65.29 -42.50 65.33
CA GLN A 20 64.02 -41.88 65.66
C GLN A 20 63.97 -40.40 65.25
N LYS A 21 65.08 -39.66 65.42
CA LYS A 21 65.21 -38.28 64.96
C LYS A 21 65.20 -38.15 63.43
N ILE A 22 65.81 -39.10 62.72
CA ILE A 22 65.76 -39.16 61.24
C ILE A 22 64.33 -39.46 60.77
N LEU A 23 63.64 -40.38 61.43
CA LEU A 23 62.26 -40.75 61.10
C LEU A 23 61.28 -39.59 61.37
N GLU A 24 61.43 -38.90 62.50
CA GLU A 24 60.63 -37.71 62.82
C GLU A 24 60.88 -36.56 61.83
N LYS A 25 62.13 -36.36 61.42
CA LYS A 25 62.47 -35.38 60.38
C LYS A 25 61.85 -35.74 59.03
N ALA A 26 61.93 -37.01 58.61
CA ALA A 26 61.30 -37.48 57.38
C ALA A 26 59.76 -37.35 57.42
N ASN A 27 59.14 -37.61 58.57
CA ASN A 27 57.71 -37.40 58.78
C ASN A 27 57.33 -35.91 58.73
N PHE A 28 58.17 -35.03 59.27
CA PHE A 28 57.98 -33.58 59.21
C PHE A 28 58.13 -33.05 57.78
N ASP A 29 59.16 -33.49 57.06
CA ASP A 29 59.39 -33.12 55.66
C ASP A 29 58.23 -33.59 54.77
N ASN A 30 57.72 -34.82 54.99
CA ASN A 30 56.51 -35.33 54.33
C ASN A 30 55.26 -34.51 54.68
N ALA A 31 55.11 -34.08 55.94
CA ALA A 31 53.98 -33.24 56.35
C ALA A 31 54.03 -31.85 55.68
N ILE A 32 55.24 -31.28 55.52
CA ILE A 32 55.44 -30.03 54.76
C ILE A 32 55.08 -30.24 53.29
N GLU A 33 55.53 -31.33 52.66
CA GLU A 33 55.24 -31.62 51.25
C GLU A 33 53.73 -31.81 51.01
N ILE A 34 53.05 -32.53 51.90
CA ILE A 34 51.59 -32.70 51.86
C ILE A 34 50.90 -31.34 52.04
N SER A 35 51.35 -30.50 52.98
CA SER A 35 50.80 -29.16 53.17
C SER A 35 51.00 -28.28 51.93
N SER A 36 52.14 -28.39 51.25
CA SER A 36 52.40 -27.68 49.99
C SER A 36 51.45 -28.13 48.88
N LYS A 37 51.26 -29.44 48.71
CA LYS A 37 50.31 -30.00 47.74
C LYS A 37 48.87 -29.63 48.04
N ILE A 38 48.47 -29.58 49.31
CA ILE A 38 47.14 -29.11 49.73
C ILE A 38 46.95 -27.64 49.33
N ASN A 39 47.95 -26.79 49.58
CA ASN A 39 47.88 -25.38 49.18
C ASN A 39 47.80 -25.22 47.66
N GLU A 40 48.58 -25.96 46.88
CA GLU A 40 48.47 -25.96 45.41
C GLU A 40 47.06 -26.37 44.93
N VAL A 41 46.45 -27.39 45.55
CA VAL A 41 45.08 -27.82 45.22
C VAL A 41 44.05 -26.75 45.62
N ILE A 42 44.25 -26.06 46.74
CA ILE A 42 43.39 -24.93 47.15
C ILE A 42 43.49 -23.79 46.13
N ASP A 43 44.70 -23.43 45.69
CA ASP A 43 44.92 -22.38 44.71
C ASP A 43 44.32 -22.75 43.34
N GLN A 44 44.50 -24.01 42.91
CA GLN A 44 43.87 -24.54 41.69
C GLN A 44 42.34 -24.50 41.79
N ASN A 45 41.75 -24.93 42.91
CA ASN A 45 40.31 -24.86 43.11
C ASN A 45 39.80 -23.42 43.12
N GLN A 46 40.51 -22.49 43.77
CA GLN A 46 40.15 -21.07 43.74
C GLN A 46 40.19 -20.50 42.32
N SER A 47 41.21 -20.85 41.53
CA SER A 47 41.32 -20.48 40.12
C SER A 47 40.17 -21.05 39.27
N LEU A 48 39.83 -22.32 39.46
CA LEU A 48 38.69 -22.96 38.78
C LEU A 48 37.36 -22.31 39.17
N TYR A 49 37.15 -21.97 40.45
CA TYR A 49 35.95 -21.25 40.88
C TYR A 49 35.85 -19.86 40.26
N ALA A 50 36.97 -19.14 40.13
CA ALA A 50 37.01 -17.85 39.43
C ALA A 50 36.67 -18.00 37.95
N GLN A 51 37.21 -19.02 37.28
CA GLN A 51 36.88 -19.33 35.88
C GLN A 51 35.41 -19.70 35.68
N ILE A 52 34.83 -20.54 36.55
CA ILE A 52 33.41 -20.91 36.50
C ILE A 52 32.53 -19.67 36.67
N ARG A 53 32.88 -18.76 37.60
CA ARG A 53 32.15 -17.50 37.78
C ARG A 53 32.24 -16.62 36.53
N GLN A 54 33.42 -16.49 35.94
CA GLN A 54 33.61 -15.70 34.72
C GLN A 54 32.79 -16.28 33.56
N ILE A 55 32.86 -17.59 33.30
CA ILE A 55 32.10 -18.26 32.25
C ILE A 55 30.59 -18.14 32.49
N SER A 56 30.14 -18.24 33.75
CA SER A 56 28.74 -18.02 34.10
C SER A 56 28.29 -16.59 33.80
N GLN A 57 29.14 -15.60 34.07
CA GLN A 57 28.85 -14.19 33.81
C GLN A 57 28.83 -13.87 32.31
N ASP A 58 29.79 -14.41 31.55
CA ASP A 58 29.85 -14.29 30.09
C ASP A 58 28.61 -14.95 29.44
N ASN A 59 28.15 -16.09 29.96
CA ASN A 59 26.92 -16.75 29.50
C ASN A 59 25.67 -15.90 29.74
N ILE A 60 25.58 -15.23 30.89
CA ILE A 60 24.48 -14.30 31.19
C ILE A 60 24.52 -13.11 30.22
N GLU A 61 25.71 -12.55 29.97
CA GLU A 61 25.87 -11.42 29.05
C GLU A 61 25.54 -11.81 27.60
N LEU A 62 25.98 -12.98 27.13
CA LEU A 62 25.65 -13.51 25.81
C LEU A 62 24.15 -13.77 25.66
N LYS A 63 23.50 -14.32 26.70
CA LYS A 63 22.05 -14.55 26.72
C LYS A 63 21.28 -13.24 26.66
N ASN A 64 21.76 -12.21 27.36
CA ASN A 64 21.18 -10.86 27.29
C ASN A 64 21.37 -10.23 25.91
N LYS A 65 22.56 -10.33 25.31
CA LYS A 65 22.81 -9.86 23.93
C LYS A 65 21.93 -10.58 22.91
N LEU A 66 21.76 -11.89 23.04
CA LEU A 66 20.87 -12.67 22.17
C LEU A 66 19.41 -12.21 22.31
N ASN A 67 18.93 -11.98 23.53
CA ASN A 67 17.58 -11.49 23.77
C ASN A 67 17.35 -10.09 23.17
N ILE A 68 18.33 -9.19 23.30
CA ILE A 68 18.28 -7.85 22.67
C ILE A 68 18.19 -7.99 21.16
N GLU A 69 18.99 -8.86 20.55
CA GLU A 69 19.00 -9.02 19.09
C GLU A 69 17.73 -9.72 18.56
N ILE A 70 17.16 -10.67 19.32
CA ILE A 70 15.84 -11.24 19.02
C ILE A 70 14.76 -10.17 19.08
N SER A 71 14.77 -9.31 20.12
CA SER A 71 13.81 -8.19 20.24
C SER A 71 13.94 -7.22 19.07
N LYS A 72 15.16 -6.82 18.73
CA LYS A 72 15.44 -5.92 17.60
C LYS A 72 15.03 -6.51 16.26
N ASN A 73 15.25 -7.82 16.06
CA ASN A 73 14.80 -8.52 14.84
C ASN A 73 13.27 -8.61 14.77
N ASN A 74 12.59 -8.80 15.89
CA ASN A 74 11.13 -8.77 15.95
C ASN A 74 10.56 -7.37 15.64
N GLU A 75 11.18 -6.31 16.19
CA GLU A 75 10.83 -4.92 15.84
C GLU A 75 11.05 -4.62 14.36
N LEU A 76 12.18 -5.07 13.79
CA LEU A 76 12.47 -4.94 12.36
C LEU A 76 11.46 -5.68 11.49
N LYS A 77 11.08 -6.91 11.86
CA LYS A 77 10.01 -7.66 11.18
C LYS A 77 8.67 -6.94 11.25
N GLN A 78 8.32 -6.38 12.41
CA GLN A 78 7.06 -5.66 12.60
C GLN A 78 7.06 -4.33 11.84
N SER A 79 8.18 -3.62 11.80
CA SER A 79 8.39 -2.41 11.00
C SER A 79 8.30 -2.69 9.51
N ASN A 80 8.97 -3.75 9.02
CA ASN A 80 8.88 -4.20 7.62
C ASN A 80 7.46 -4.61 7.24
N LYS A 81 6.73 -5.28 8.14
CA LYS A 81 5.32 -5.63 7.92
C LYS A 81 4.46 -4.37 7.75
N LYS A 82 4.60 -3.38 8.64
CA LYS A 82 3.88 -2.09 8.53
C LYS A 82 4.25 -1.32 7.26
N LEU A 83 5.53 -1.32 6.88
CA LEU A 83 5.99 -0.65 5.66
C LEU A 83 5.43 -1.33 4.41
N ASN A 84 5.36 -2.66 4.39
CA ASN A 84 4.76 -3.43 3.31
C ASN A 84 3.23 -3.22 3.24
N GLU A 85 2.53 -3.21 4.38
CA GLU A 85 1.09 -2.89 4.45
C GLU A 85 0.81 -1.46 3.95
N ASN A 86 1.63 -0.48 4.33
CA ASN A 86 1.52 0.89 3.82
C ASN A 86 1.82 0.98 2.30
N MET A 87 2.79 0.22 1.80
CA MET A 87 3.10 0.18 0.37
C MET A 87 1.96 -0.44 -0.44
N ILE A 88 1.37 -1.54 0.05
CA ILE A 88 0.18 -2.16 -0.54
C ILE A 88 -1.00 -1.18 -0.54
N PHE A 89 -1.22 -0.48 0.57
CA PHE A 89 -2.28 0.54 0.66
C PHE A 89 -2.06 1.70 -0.33
N GLN A 90 -0.82 2.19 -0.47
CA GLN A 90 -0.48 3.21 -1.46
C GLN A 90 -0.67 2.72 -2.90
N LEU A 91 -0.29 1.47 -3.20
CA LEU A 91 -0.51 0.86 -4.52
C LEU A 91 -2.01 0.75 -4.81
N HIS A 92 -2.83 0.32 -3.85
CA HIS A 92 -4.28 0.23 -4.01
C HIS A 92 -4.92 1.61 -4.26
N ASN A 93 -4.50 2.64 -3.53
CA ASN A 93 -4.98 4.02 -3.76
C ASN A 93 -4.58 4.56 -5.14
N LYS A 94 -3.35 4.28 -5.59
CA LYS A 94 -2.90 4.63 -6.95
C LYS A 94 -3.71 3.88 -8.00
N GLU A 95 -3.96 2.59 -7.81
CA GLU A 95 -4.77 1.77 -8.72
C GLU A 95 -6.22 2.28 -8.80
N GLU A 96 -6.82 2.69 -7.68
CA GLU A 96 -8.16 3.27 -7.66
C GLU A 96 -8.21 4.64 -8.38
N THR A 97 -7.15 5.44 -8.22
CA THR A 97 -7.00 6.72 -8.92
C THR A 97 -6.86 6.50 -10.43
N TYR A 98 -6.03 5.54 -10.86
CA TYR A 98 -5.90 5.15 -12.27
C TYR A 98 -7.20 4.59 -12.83
N LYS A 99 -7.95 3.78 -12.07
CA LYS A 99 -9.30 3.31 -12.49
C LYS A 99 -10.26 4.49 -12.70
N LYS A 100 -10.22 5.51 -11.85
CA LYS A 100 -11.02 6.73 -12.01
C LYS A 100 -10.61 7.53 -13.25
N GLU A 101 -9.31 7.69 -13.51
CA GLU A 101 -8.80 8.37 -14.71
C GLU A 101 -9.11 7.60 -16.00
N ILE A 102 -8.89 6.29 -16.03
CA ILE A 102 -9.26 5.41 -17.15
C ILE A 102 -10.76 5.54 -17.45
N ASN A 103 -11.62 5.59 -16.43
CA ASN A 103 -13.06 5.77 -16.62
C ASN A 103 -13.41 7.17 -17.15
N LYS A 104 -12.70 8.23 -16.74
CA LYS A 104 -12.86 9.57 -17.33
C LYS A 104 -12.43 9.60 -18.80
N ILE A 105 -11.29 9.00 -19.13
CA ILE A 105 -10.78 8.88 -20.50
C ILE A 105 -11.75 8.08 -21.38
N LYS A 106 -12.24 6.93 -20.89
CA LYS A 106 -13.27 6.13 -21.60
C LYS A 106 -14.55 6.92 -21.85
N LYS A 107 -15.03 7.70 -20.87
CA LYS A 107 -16.20 8.58 -21.06
C LYS A 107 -15.94 9.65 -22.13
N LYS A 108 -14.76 10.28 -22.13
CA LYS A 108 -14.37 11.28 -23.13
C LYS A 108 -14.30 10.66 -24.53
N PHE A 109 -13.65 9.52 -24.69
CA PHE A 109 -13.58 8.80 -25.97
C PHE A 109 -14.96 8.35 -26.46
N ASN A 110 -15.83 7.85 -25.57
CA ASN A 110 -17.19 7.50 -25.96
C ASN A 110 -18.00 8.72 -26.45
N LEU A 111 -17.83 9.88 -25.82
CA LEU A 111 -18.47 11.12 -26.28
C LEU A 111 -17.92 11.58 -27.64
N GLU A 112 -16.61 11.51 -27.84
CA GLU A 112 -15.99 11.82 -29.14
C GLU A 112 -16.43 10.82 -30.23
N MET A 113 -16.51 9.53 -29.91
CA MET A 113 -16.96 8.49 -30.84
C MET A 113 -18.44 8.65 -31.20
N GLN A 114 -19.29 9.03 -30.24
CA GLN A 114 -20.69 9.39 -30.50
C GLN A 114 -20.79 10.63 -31.40
N LYS A 115 -19.96 11.65 -31.17
CA LYS A 115 -19.94 12.86 -32.00
C LYS A 115 -19.48 12.53 -33.44
N LEU A 116 -18.40 11.75 -33.59
CA LEU A 116 -17.92 11.30 -34.89
C LEU A 116 -18.98 10.47 -35.63
N SER A 117 -19.69 9.59 -34.93
CA SER A 117 -20.77 8.79 -35.51
C SER A 117 -21.95 9.67 -35.95
N GLN A 118 -22.30 10.70 -35.18
CA GLN A 118 -23.32 11.67 -35.58
C GLN A 118 -22.90 12.47 -36.82
N ASP A 119 -21.66 12.94 -36.87
CA ASP A 119 -21.13 13.71 -38.01
C ASP A 119 -20.99 12.82 -39.26
N PHE A 120 -20.58 11.57 -39.11
CA PHE A 120 -20.58 10.57 -40.19
C PHE A 120 -21.98 10.33 -40.75
N ASN A 121 -22.98 10.17 -39.87
CA ASN A 121 -24.38 10.01 -40.29
C ASN A 121 -24.93 11.26 -40.99
N LYS A 122 -24.52 12.48 -40.58
CA LYS A 122 -24.86 13.72 -41.31
C LYS A 122 -24.23 13.74 -42.69
N ALA A 123 -22.95 13.40 -42.82
CA ALA A 123 -22.26 13.34 -44.11
C ALA A 123 -22.90 12.31 -45.06
N ILE A 124 -23.35 11.15 -44.55
CA ILE A 124 -24.12 10.17 -45.34
C ILE A 124 -25.42 10.80 -45.86
N LYS A 125 -26.18 11.49 -45.00
CA LYS A 125 -27.43 12.15 -45.41
C LYS A 125 -27.19 13.25 -46.44
N GLU A 126 -26.15 14.06 -46.27
CA GLU A 126 -25.77 15.10 -47.24
C GLU A 126 -25.37 14.49 -48.59
N ASN A 127 -24.61 13.40 -48.59
CA ASN A 127 -24.24 12.68 -49.81
C ASN A 127 -25.47 12.04 -50.50
N GLN A 128 -26.41 11.50 -49.73
CA GLN A 128 -27.68 11.01 -50.28
C GLN A 128 -28.50 12.15 -50.90
N ASN A 129 -28.56 13.32 -50.25
CA ASN A 129 -29.25 14.50 -50.78
C ASN A 129 -28.58 15.02 -52.08
N LEU A 130 -27.25 15.11 -52.11
CA LEU A 130 -26.49 15.48 -53.30
C LEU A 130 -26.72 14.49 -54.45
N ASN A 131 -26.71 13.18 -54.19
CA ASN A 131 -27.02 12.19 -55.21
C ASN A 131 -28.45 12.32 -55.75
N THR A 132 -29.43 12.63 -54.90
CA THR A 132 -30.80 12.90 -55.35
C THR A 132 -30.85 14.17 -56.21
N GLN A 133 -30.18 15.25 -55.81
CA GLN A 133 -30.09 16.47 -56.61
C GLN A 133 -29.42 16.23 -57.96
N ILE A 134 -28.34 15.45 -58.01
CA ILE A 134 -27.67 15.05 -59.26
C ILE A 134 -28.65 14.29 -60.16
N LYS A 135 -29.40 13.32 -59.62
CA LYS A 135 -30.43 12.59 -60.39
C LYS A 135 -31.55 13.51 -60.90
N GLU A 136 -31.98 14.49 -60.11
CA GLU A 136 -32.95 15.49 -60.56
C GLU A 136 -32.40 16.39 -61.66
N PHE A 137 -31.13 16.78 -61.58
CA PHE A 137 -30.47 17.56 -62.63
C PHE A 137 -30.36 16.76 -63.92
N ILE A 138 -29.93 15.50 -63.86
CA ILE A 138 -29.89 14.60 -65.03
C ILE A 138 -31.29 14.44 -65.64
N ALA A 139 -32.34 14.28 -64.82
CA ALA A 139 -33.71 14.18 -65.32
C ALA A 139 -34.22 15.48 -65.96
N LYS A 140 -33.84 16.66 -65.43
CA LYS A 140 -34.16 17.97 -66.05
C LYS A 140 -33.39 18.19 -67.34
N GLU A 141 -32.12 17.83 -67.36
CA GLU A 141 -31.28 17.85 -68.56
C GLU A 141 -31.90 16.98 -69.65
N HIS A 142 -32.31 15.75 -69.34
CA HIS A 142 -32.97 14.88 -70.31
C HIS A 142 -34.29 15.45 -70.84
N ARG A 143 -35.15 15.99 -69.97
CA ARG A 143 -36.40 16.67 -70.39
C ARG A 143 -36.15 17.90 -71.26
N ASN A 144 -35.11 18.67 -70.95
CA ASN A 144 -34.74 19.81 -71.76
C ASN A 144 -34.21 19.36 -73.13
N LEU A 145 -33.39 18.30 -73.18
CA LEU A 145 -32.90 17.70 -74.43
C LEU A 145 -34.04 17.10 -75.26
N GLU A 146 -35.03 16.45 -74.65
CA GLU A 146 -36.26 15.97 -75.33
C GLU A 146 -37.08 17.14 -75.89
N ALA A 147 -37.29 18.20 -75.09
CA ALA A 147 -38.03 19.37 -75.54
C ALA A 147 -37.31 20.08 -76.70
N ILE A 148 -36.00 20.22 -76.61
CA ILE A 148 -35.17 20.81 -77.66
C ILE A 148 -35.18 19.93 -78.93
N SER A 149 -35.05 18.61 -78.78
CA SER A 149 -35.13 17.66 -79.91
C SER A 149 -36.48 17.77 -80.63
N PHE A 150 -37.58 17.94 -79.88
CA PHE A 150 -38.90 18.18 -80.42
C PHE A 150 -39.02 19.52 -81.20
N TYR A 151 -38.35 20.58 -80.75
CA TYR A 151 -38.39 21.88 -81.44
C TYR A 151 -37.52 21.95 -82.70
N PHE A 152 -36.43 21.18 -82.75
CA PHE A 152 -35.46 21.22 -83.85
C PHE A 152 -35.59 20.06 -84.85
N ASP A 153 -36.52 19.11 -84.64
CA ASP A 153 -36.70 17.91 -85.47
C ASP A 153 -35.37 17.15 -85.70
N HIS A 154 -34.53 17.14 -84.67
CA HIS A 154 -33.24 16.44 -84.63
C HIS A 154 -33.08 15.77 -83.27
N GLU A 155 -32.63 14.51 -83.26
CA GLU A 155 -32.31 13.81 -82.03
C GLU A 155 -31.02 14.38 -81.43
N ILE A 156 -31.16 15.13 -80.35
CA ILE A 156 -30.03 15.69 -79.60
C ILE A 156 -29.90 14.90 -78.30
N THR A 157 -28.89 14.04 -78.24
CA THR A 157 -28.67 13.11 -77.12
C THR A 157 -27.83 13.70 -75.99
N SER A 158 -27.07 14.79 -76.24
CA SER A 158 -26.31 15.52 -75.23
C SER A 158 -26.32 17.04 -75.44
N PHE A 159 -26.04 17.82 -74.37
CA PHE A 159 -25.89 19.28 -74.49
C PHE A 159 -24.70 19.69 -75.37
N ASP A 160 -23.67 18.86 -75.47
CA ASP A 160 -22.53 19.11 -76.36
C ASP A 160 -22.97 19.02 -77.84
N ASP A 161 -23.86 18.07 -78.18
CA ASP A 161 -24.44 17.96 -79.53
C ASP A 161 -25.33 19.17 -79.89
N LEU A 162 -26.00 19.75 -78.88
CA LEU A 162 -26.76 20.99 -79.04
C LEU A 162 -25.83 22.18 -79.33
N ILE A 163 -24.74 22.30 -78.57
CA ILE A 163 -23.77 23.39 -78.73
C ILE A 163 -23.12 23.31 -80.11
N ASP A 164 -22.79 22.12 -80.59
CA ASP A 164 -22.25 21.92 -81.95
C ASP A 164 -23.27 22.27 -83.05
N SER A 165 -24.54 21.95 -82.83
CA SER A 165 -25.64 22.28 -83.76
C SER A 165 -25.91 23.79 -83.82
N ILE A 166 -25.92 24.47 -82.67
CA ILE A 166 -26.09 25.92 -82.56
C ILE A 166 -24.86 26.67 -83.11
N SER A 167 -23.66 26.16 -82.88
CA SER A 167 -22.40 26.74 -83.37
C SER A 167 -22.29 26.71 -84.90
N LYS A 168 -22.97 25.76 -85.56
CA LYS A 168 -23.14 25.77 -87.03
C LYS A 168 -24.15 26.83 -87.50
N PHE A 169 -25.13 27.18 -86.67
CA PHE A 169 -26.19 28.14 -86.98
C PHE A 169 -25.75 29.62 -86.88
N PHE A 170 -24.85 29.96 -85.94
CA PHE A 170 -24.46 31.36 -85.65
C PHE A 170 -23.29 31.91 -86.48
N LYS A 171 -22.89 31.28 -87.59
CA LYS A 171 -21.88 31.82 -88.50
C LYS A 171 -22.41 32.86 -89.52
N GLN A 172 -23.61 33.42 -89.34
CA GLN A 172 -24.14 34.50 -90.18
C GLN A 172 -24.45 35.81 -89.41
N ASP A 173 -23.61 36.81 -89.73
CA ASP A 173 -23.79 38.27 -89.79
C ASP A 173 -23.91 39.23 -88.57
N THR A 174 -22.92 40.16 -88.56
CA THR A 174 -22.95 41.64 -88.27
C THR A 174 -23.23 42.15 -86.84
N ILE A 175 -22.26 42.67 -86.03
CA ILE A 175 -21.44 43.92 -86.02
C ILE A 175 -22.20 45.24 -85.69
N ILE A 176 -21.58 46.06 -84.81
CA ILE A 176 -21.63 47.55 -84.59
C ILE A 176 -22.39 47.97 -83.29
N LYS A 177 -21.77 48.30 -82.14
CA LYS A 177 -20.81 49.37 -81.67
C LYS A 177 -21.40 50.79 -81.40
N SER A 178 -21.31 51.18 -80.12
CA SER A 178 -21.57 52.47 -79.43
C SER A 178 -20.69 53.67 -79.85
N PRO A 179 -21.04 54.95 -79.53
CA PRO A 179 -20.25 55.78 -78.55
C PRO A 179 -21.09 56.89 -77.80
N LYS A 180 -20.92 57.25 -76.51
CA LYS A 180 -19.92 58.01 -75.69
C LYS A 180 -20.09 59.57 -75.57
N ASN A 181 -20.02 60.06 -74.30
CA ASN A 181 -19.61 61.41 -73.77
C ASN A 181 -20.69 62.53 -73.63
N LYS A 182 -20.69 63.52 -72.70
CA LYS A 182 -20.03 63.93 -71.41
C LYS A 182 -20.84 65.18 -70.85
N PRO A 183 -20.60 65.72 -69.63
CA PRO A 183 -21.64 66.24 -68.70
C PRO A 183 -21.62 67.76 -68.40
N VAL A 184 -22.73 68.34 -67.88
CA VAL A 184 -22.77 69.63 -67.11
C VAL A 184 -23.91 69.60 -66.05
N GLN A 185 -23.73 70.38 -64.96
CA GLN A 185 -24.31 70.32 -63.61
C GLN A 185 -25.52 71.25 -63.33
N GLN A 186 -26.06 71.13 -62.10
CA GLN A 186 -26.93 72.03 -61.29
C GLN A 186 -28.45 71.75 -61.38
N ASN A 187 -29.05 71.11 -60.37
CA ASN A 187 -29.54 71.59 -59.06
C ASN A 187 -30.89 72.33 -59.16
N GLU A 188 -31.98 71.68 -58.75
CA GLU A 188 -32.91 72.21 -57.72
C GLU A 188 -33.99 71.19 -57.30
N LYS A 189 -34.42 71.37 -56.05
CA LYS A 189 -35.23 70.48 -55.20
C LYS A 189 -36.74 70.63 -55.52
N LEU A 190 -37.54 69.57 -55.33
CA LEU A 190 -38.59 69.50 -54.29
C LEU A 190 -39.53 68.27 -54.42
N LYS A 191 -39.72 67.64 -53.25
CA LYS A 191 -40.91 67.01 -52.64
C LYS A 191 -41.75 66.00 -53.43
N GLN A 192 -41.85 64.79 -52.87
CA GLN A 192 -43.14 64.13 -52.68
C GLN A 192 -43.09 63.12 -51.52
N SER A 193 -43.76 63.51 -50.44
CA SER A 193 -44.08 62.75 -49.22
C SER A 193 -45.21 61.76 -49.49
N ALA A 194 -45.00 60.49 -49.11
CA ALA A 194 -46.01 59.49 -48.68
C ALA A 194 -45.45 58.05 -48.79
N LYS A 195 -44.49 57.79 -49.69
CA LYS A 195 -43.76 56.50 -49.75
C LYS A 195 -42.59 56.39 -48.75
N ASP A 196 -42.27 57.49 -48.09
CA ASP A 196 -41.08 57.62 -47.26
C ASP A 196 -41.22 56.91 -45.90
N ASP A 197 -42.44 56.75 -45.37
CA ASP A 197 -42.64 56.06 -44.09
C ASP A 197 -42.58 54.54 -44.21
N GLU A 198 -43.04 53.97 -45.32
CA GLU A 198 -42.94 52.53 -45.57
C GLU A 198 -41.50 52.13 -45.93
N MET A 199 -40.80 52.97 -46.71
CA MET A 199 -39.36 52.85 -46.95
C MET A 199 -38.56 53.07 -45.66
N LYS A 200 -38.90 54.04 -44.81
CA LYS A 200 -38.26 54.22 -43.49
C LYS A 200 -38.48 53.04 -42.57
N ARG A 201 -39.67 52.40 -42.56
CA ARG A 201 -39.91 51.19 -41.78
C ARG A 201 -39.09 50.00 -42.29
N LYS A 202 -39.04 49.78 -43.61
CA LYS A 202 -38.18 48.73 -44.20
C LYS A 202 -36.70 49.02 -43.97
N TYR A 203 -36.26 50.27 -44.10
CA TYR A 203 -34.89 50.69 -43.84
C TYR A 203 -34.51 50.56 -42.36
N LYS A 204 -35.44 50.86 -41.44
CA LYS A 204 -35.25 50.67 -40.00
C LYS A 204 -35.18 49.19 -39.63
N LEU A 205 -35.99 48.33 -40.27
CA LEU A 205 -35.93 46.88 -40.08
C LEU A 205 -34.64 46.27 -40.63
N LEU A 206 -34.23 46.67 -41.84
CA LEU A 206 -32.97 46.25 -42.46
C LEU A 206 -31.76 46.78 -41.66
N SER A 207 -31.81 48.04 -41.19
CA SER A 207 -30.77 48.60 -40.32
C SER A 207 -30.72 47.91 -38.97
N SER A 208 -31.85 47.48 -38.40
CA SER A 208 -31.88 46.67 -37.18
C SER A 208 -31.27 45.29 -37.39
N LYS A 209 -31.61 44.60 -38.50
CA LYS A 209 -31.00 43.31 -38.86
C LYS A 209 -29.52 43.44 -39.17
N LEU A 210 -29.10 44.55 -39.77
CA LEU A 210 -27.69 44.82 -40.08
C LEU A 210 -26.92 45.10 -38.79
N LYS A 211 -27.48 45.84 -37.83
CA LYS A 211 -26.91 46.01 -36.48
C LYS A 211 -26.84 44.71 -35.68
N GLU A 212 -27.85 43.85 -35.81
CA GLU A 212 -27.86 42.51 -35.19
C GLU A 212 -26.74 41.65 -35.77
N LYS A 213 -26.59 41.62 -37.10
CA LYS A 213 -25.49 40.90 -37.76
C LYS A 213 -24.11 41.52 -37.49
N GLU A 214 -24.00 42.84 -37.39
CA GLU A 214 -22.78 43.51 -36.93
C GLU A 214 -22.45 43.14 -35.47
N SER A 215 -23.45 42.97 -34.60
CA SER A 215 -23.24 42.51 -33.23
C SER A 215 -22.79 41.05 -33.17
N GLU A 216 -23.34 40.19 -34.04
CA GLU A 216 -22.96 38.79 -34.17
C GLU A 216 -21.53 38.65 -34.72
N ILE A 217 -21.17 39.45 -35.73
CA ILE A 217 -19.80 39.52 -36.26
C ILE A 217 -18.83 40.00 -35.17
N LYS A 218 -19.19 41.02 -34.38
CA LYS A 218 -18.36 41.47 -33.24
C LYS A 218 -18.20 40.39 -32.18
N GLN A 219 -19.27 39.64 -31.86
CA GLN A 219 -19.19 38.52 -30.92
C GLN A 219 -18.31 37.38 -31.46
N LEU A 220 -18.39 37.07 -32.75
CA LEU A 220 -17.54 36.07 -33.40
C LEU A 220 -16.08 36.53 -33.46
N GLN A 221 -15.81 37.81 -33.73
CA GLN A 221 -14.46 38.39 -33.65
C GLN A 221 -13.90 38.34 -32.23
N MET A 222 -14.69 38.68 -31.21
CA MET A 222 -14.26 38.53 -29.81
C MET A 222 -13.95 37.07 -29.47
N LYS A 223 -14.77 36.11 -29.92
CA LYS A 223 -14.49 34.67 -29.72
C LYS A 223 -13.22 34.22 -30.44
N PHE A 224 -13.00 34.72 -31.65
CA PHE A 224 -11.79 34.45 -32.43
C PHE A 224 -10.55 35.01 -31.76
N ASP A 225 -10.58 36.25 -31.26
CA ASP A 225 -9.47 36.87 -30.54
C ASP A 225 -9.17 36.15 -29.21
N VAL A 226 -10.20 35.69 -28.50
CA VAL A 226 -10.03 34.85 -27.29
C VAL A 226 -9.36 33.52 -27.65
N GLN A 227 -9.81 32.83 -28.71
CA GLN A 227 -9.14 31.59 -29.16
C GLN A 227 -7.70 31.83 -29.61
N LYS A 228 -7.43 32.92 -30.32
CA LYS A 228 -6.09 33.30 -30.76
C LYS A 228 -5.15 33.58 -29.59
N ASN A 229 -5.66 34.21 -28.52
CA ASN A 229 -4.90 34.42 -27.28
C ASN A 229 -4.67 33.09 -26.54
N ASN A 230 -5.66 32.20 -26.48
CA ASN A 230 -5.49 30.87 -25.88
C ASN A 230 -4.43 30.02 -26.61
N VAL A 231 -4.30 30.14 -27.94
CA VAL A 231 -3.24 29.48 -28.71
C VAL A 231 -1.86 30.04 -28.36
N LYS A 232 -1.73 31.36 -28.22
CA LYS A 232 -0.48 31.98 -27.77
C LYS A 232 -0.11 31.58 -26.34
N ASP A 233 -1.09 31.51 -25.45
CA ASP A 233 -0.87 31.04 -24.07
C ASP A 233 -0.46 29.57 -24.05
N PHE A 234 -1.00 28.74 -24.96
CA PHE A 234 -0.58 27.36 -25.13
C PHE A 234 0.87 27.26 -25.65
N GLU A 235 1.28 28.10 -26.60
CA GLU A 235 2.67 28.16 -27.09
C GLU A 235 3.65 28.58 -25.99
N VAL A 236 3.29 29.59 -25.18
CA VAL A 236 4.09 30.03 -24.03
C VAL A 236 4.18 28.94 -22.96
N ASN A 237 3.07 28.25 -22.68
CA ASN A 237 3.06 27.12 -21.75
C ASN A 237 3.85 25.92 -22.27
N SER A 238 3.80 25.64 -23.58
CA SER A 238 4.60 24.61 -24.23
C SER A 238 6.09 24.89 -24.14
N ALA A 239 6.50 26.14 -24.41
CA ALA A 239 7.88 26.58 -24.22
C ALA A 239 8.33 26.48 -22.74
N LYS A 240 7.43 26.78 -21.80
CA LYS A 240 7.69 26.63 -20.36
C LYS A 240 7.83 25.16 -19.96
N ILE A 241 6.99 24.26 -20.49
CA ILE A 241 7.10 22.81 -20.28
C ILE A 241 8.45 22.32 -20.80
N LEU A 242 8.87 22.69 -22.01
CA LEU A 242 10.19 22.34 -22.55
C LEU A 242 11.35 22.84 -21.66
N SER A 243 11.23 24.06 -21.12
CA SER A 243 12.24 24.59 -20.19
C SER A 243 12.28 23.83 -18.86
N LEU A 244 11.13 23.36 -18.38
CA LEU A 244 11.03 22.55 -17.15
C LEU A 244 11.55 21.14 -17.40
N THR A 245 11.26 20.53 -18.55
CA THR A 245 11.80 19.22 -18.96
C THR A 245 13.33 19.26 -19.01
N ARG A 246 13.93 20.28 -19.63
CA ARG A 246 15.40 20.44 -19.64
C ARG A 246 16.00 20.62 -18.25
N LYS A 247 15.30 21.34 -17.36
CA LYS A 247 15.74 21.46 -15.95
C LYS A 247 15.65 20.13 -15.22
N LEU A 248 14.61 19.34 -15.50
CA LEU A 248 14.42 18.02 -14.91
C LEU A 248 15.54 17.06 -15.35
N GLU A 249 15.85 17.03 -16.64
CA GLU A 249 16.97 16.26 -17.21
C GLU A 249 18.31 16.69 -16.59
N SER A 250 18.57 17.99 -16.49
CA SER A 250 19.79 18.51 -15.83
C SER A 250 19.88 18.11 -14.36
N THR A 251 18.78 18.18 -13.60
CA THR A 251 18.78 17.74 -12.19
C THR A 251 18.92 16.23 -12.04
N GLU A 252 18.47 15.46 -13.03
CA GLU A 252 18.61 14.00 -13.04
C GLU A 252 20.05 13.59 -13.34
N GLU A 253 20.74 14.29 -14.26
CA GLU A 253 22.18 14.17 -14.48
C GLU A 253 22.99 14.54 -13.22
N ASP A 254 22.67 15.67 -12.56
CA ASP A 254 23.34 16.09 -11.31
C ASP A 254 23.17 15.05 -10.20
N LYS A 255 21.95 14.50 -10.05
CA LYS A 255 21.66 13.46 -9.06
C LYS A 255 22.42 12.17 -9.36
N LYS A 256 22.55 11.80 -10.64
CA LYS A 256 23.33 10.64 -11.07
C LYS A 256 24.82 10.83 -10.75
N LEU A 257 25.36 12.02 -11.00
CA LEU A 257 26.74 12.36 -10.64
C LEU A 257 26.96 12.25 -9.12
N GLN A 258 26.02 12.76 -8.33
CA GLN A 258 26.07 12.69 -6.87
C GLN A 258 25.96 11.24 -6.35
N GLU A 259 25.18 10.39 -7.02
CA GLU A 259 25.08 8.97 -6.71
C GLU A 259 26.40 8.24 -7.01
N GLU A 260 27.07 8.56 -8.13
CA GLU A 260 28.40 8.05 -8.46
C GLU A 260 29.46 8.47 -7.41
N ASP A 261 29.40 9.71 -6.92
CA ASP A 261 30.26 10.22 -5.85
C ASP A 261 30.02 9.47 -4.51
N TYR A 262 28.76 9.26 -4.13
CA TYR A 262 28.43 8.49 -2.92
C TYR A 262 28.86 7.03 -3.04
N GLN A 263 28.69 6.41 -4.20
CA GLN A 263 29.18 5.05 -4.46
C GLN A 263 30.71 4.97 -4.34
N HIS A 264 31.44 5.97 -4.83
CA HIS A 264 32.88 6.06 -4.66
C HIS A 264 33.28 6.23 -3.18
N GLN A 265 32.56 7.08 -2.43
CA GLN A 265 32.80 7.28 -0.99
C GLN A 265 32.53 6.00 -0.18
N ILE A 266 31.46 5.26 -0.50
CA ILE A 266 31.16 3.96 0.11
C ILE A 266 32.28 2.96 -0.15
N LYS A 267 32.82 2.91 -1.38
CA LYS A 267 33.97 2.05 -1.71
C LYS A 267 35.21 2.39 -0.88
N LEU A 268 35.51 3.69 -0.70
CA LEU A 268 36.63 4.14 0.14
C LEU A 268 36.44 3.77 1.63
N LEU A 269 35.22 3.93 2.16
CA LEU A 269 34.92 3.56 3.54
C LEU A 269 34.99 2.04 3.76
N ASN A 270 34.51 1.24 2.82
CA ASN A 270 34.62 -0.22 2.87
C ASN A 270 36.08 -0.68 2.86
N LEU A 271 36.93 -0.08 2.03
CA LEU A 271 38.38 -0.30 2.04
C LEU A 271 39.00 0.04 3.42
N LYS A 272 38.58 1.15 4.03
CA LYS A 272 39.05 1.54 5.37
C LYS A 272 38.60 0.55 6.45
N ILE A 273 37.37 0.04 6.37
CA ILE A 273 36.85 -0.98 7.29
C ILE A 273 37.65 -2.28 7.15
N GLU A 274 37.96 -2.74 5.94
CA GLU A 274 38.79 -3.93 5.73
C GLU A 274 40.22 -3.75 6.26
N ASN A 275 40.82 -2.56 6.08
CA ASN A 275 42.10 -2.24 6.67
C ASN A 275 42.07 -2.25 8.22
N LEU A 276 41.00 -1.71 8.82
CA LEU A 276 40.85 -1.75 10.28
C LEU A 276 40.57 -3.16 10.81
N LYS A 277 39.83 -4.00 10.07
CA LYS A 277 39.62 -5.41 10.44
C LYS A 277 40.93 -6.19 10.41
N THR A 278 41.75 -5.99 9.37
CA THR A 278 43.08 -6.62 9.27
C THR A 278 44.02 -6.13 10.37
N GLU A 279 43.95 -4.86 10.75
CA GLU A 279 44.71 -4.30 11.88
C GLU A 279 44.25 -4.83 13.25
N ILE A 280 42.93 -4.96 13.48
CA ILE A 280 42.38 -5.60 14.68
C ILE A 280 42.79 -7.07 14.77
N LEU A 281 42.75 -7.82 13.66
CA LEU A 281 43.24 -9.20 13.60
C LEU A 281 44.74 -9.28 13.94
N ARG A 282 45.54 -8.32 13.46
CA ARG A 282 46.97 -8.23 13.77
C ARG A 282 47.23 -7.89 15.24
N LEU A 283 46.46 -6.98 15.83
CA LEU A 283 46.55 -6.63 17.25
C LEU A 283 46.08 -7.78 18.16
N LYS A 284 45.04 -8.52 17.75
CA LYS A 284 44.55 -9.70 18.47
C LYS A 284 45.58 -10.84 18.48
N ASN A 285 46.34 -11.00 17.40
CA ASN A 285 47.44 -11.98 17.35
C ASN A 285 48.69 -11.55 18.14
N ASN A 286 48.85 -10.26 18.41
CA ASN A 286 50.00 -9.72 19.17
C ASN A 286 49.72 -9.51 20.68
N SER A 287 48.48 -9.67 21.16
CA SER A 287 48.09 -9.32 22.54
C SER A 287 48.08 -10.49 23.54
N ASN A 288 48.67 -11.65 23.23
CA ASN A 288 48.76 -12.80 24.13
C ASN A 288 49.84 -12.71 25.22
N SER A 289 50.26 -11.52 25.65
CA SER A 289 51.27 -11.40 26.73
C SER A 289 51.24 -10.08 27.50
N THR A 290 50.23 -9.84 28.35
CA THR A 290 50.43 -9.03 29.57
C THR A 290 49.27 -9.20 30.56
N GLN A 291 49.53 -9.86 31.69
CA GLN A 291 48.66 -9.82 32.88
C GLN A 291 48.94 -8.53 33.65
N ILE A 292 47.89 -7.77 33.97
CA ILE A 292 47.94 -6.66 34.94
C ILE A 292 47.01 -7.01 36.10
N ASN A 293 47.61 -7.11 37.28
CA ASN A 293 46.97 -7.24 38.58
C ASN A 293 46.21 -5.96 38.96
N LEU A 294 45.00 -6.10 39.50
CA LEU A 294 44.38 -5.07 40.33
C LEU A 294 43.68 -5.70 41.54
N VAL A 295 44.20 -5.30 42.69
CA VAL A 295 43.82 -5.61 44.07
C VAL A 295 42.52 -4.92 44.44
N GLN A 296 41.60 -5.60 45.15
CA GLN A 296 40.66 -4.96 46.08
C GLN A 296 40.14 -5.92 47.17
N THR A 297 39.89 -5.33 48.34
CA THR A 297 39.83 -5.84 49.72
C THR A 297 38.47 -6.42 50.17
N PRO A 298 38.41 -7.22 51.26
CA PRO A 298 37.19 -7.85 51.77
C PRO A 298 36.51 -7.06 52.93
N ILE A 299 35.19 -7.21 53.07
CA ILE A 299 34.39 -6.75 54.22
C ILE A 299 33.69 -7.95 54.89
N LYS A 300 33.79 -8.00 56.23
CA LYS A 300 33.22 -8.92 57.25
C LYS A 300 31.81 -8.42 57.68
N GLN A 301 30.75 -9.21 57.93
CA GLN A 301 30.35 -10.10 59.07
C GLN A 301 28.96 -9.68 59.60
N GLU A 302 28.13 -10.66 59.99
CA GLU A 302 27.17 -10.75 61.15
C GLU A 302 26.19 -11.92 60.84
N ILE A 303 26.23 -13.13 61.45
CA ILE A 303 25.94 -13.64 62.82
C ILE A 303 24.52 -13.34 63.34
N LEU A 304 23.63 -14.37 63.40
CA LEU A 304 22.87 -14.73 64.63
C LEU A 304 22.16 -16.12 64.57
N ASN A 305 22.70 -17.06 65.35
CA ASN A 305 22.14 -18.09 66.25
C ASN A 305 20.75 -18.79 66.12
N ASN A 306 20.84 -20.13 66.20
CA ASN A 306 20.16 -21.11 67.08
C ASN A 306 18.62 -21.19 67.19
N PHE A 307 18.06 -22.39 66.93
CA PHE A 307 17.54 -23.32 67.96
C PHE A 307 17.09 -24.68 67.34
N SER A 308 17.44 -25.76 68.04
CA SER A 308 16.88 -27.14 67.98
C SER A 308 16.94 -27.67 69.42
N PRO A 309 16.37 -28.83 69.82
CA PRO A 309 15.14 -29.54 69.43
C PRO A 309 14.33 -29.98 70.70
N LYS A 310 13.19 -30.69 70.57
CA LYS A 310 12.82 -31.84 71.45
C LYS A 310 11.53 -32.57 71.01
N LYS A 311 11.56 -33.89 71.20
CA LYS A 311 10.48 -34.88 71.07
C LYS A 311 9.49 -34.79 72.25
N ASP A 312 8.24 -35.25 72.07
CA ASP A 312 7.68 -36.40 72.81
C ASP A 312 6.27 -36.79 72.32
N GLU A 313 5.99 -38.09 72.48
CA GLU A 313 4.81 -38.86 72.08
C GLU A 313 3.57 -38.57 72.93
N LEU A 314 2.35 -38.80 72.41
CA LEU A 314 1.24 -39.50 73.09
C LEU A 314 0.04 -39.75 72.16
N LYS A 315 -0.80 -40.71 72.58
CA LYS A 315 -1.65 -41.60 71.77
C LYS A 315 -3.10 -41.12 71.57
N GLN A 316 -3.68 -41.59 70.46
CA GLN A 316 -5.05 -42.10 70.21
C GLN A 316 -6.23 -41.49 70.99
N ASN A 317 -7.10 -40.76 70.29
CA ASN A 317 -8.48 -41.16 69.96
C ASN A 317 -9.23 -39.98 69.34
N ASP A 318 -9.55 -40.09 68.05
CA ASP A 318 -10.77 -39.61 67.38
C ASP A 318 -10.50 -39.60 65.85
N ASP A 319 -10.59 -40.77 65.22
CA ASP A 319 -10.34 -40.93 63.77
C ASP A 319 -11.28 -40.05 62.91
N SER A 320 -12.46 -39.68 63.42
CA SER A 320 -13.42 -38.84 62.69
C SER A 320 -13.05 -37.35 62.68
N THR A 321 -12.53 -36.79 63.77
CA THR A 321 -12.12 -35.37 63.82
C THR A 321 -10.75 -35.17 63.18
N TYR A 322 -9.88 -36.17 63.21
CA TYR A 322 -8.58 -36.13 62.52
C TYR A 322 -8.73 -36.17 61.00
N GLU A 323 -9.72 -36.92 60.47
CA GLU A 323 -10.06 -36.89 59.04
C GLU A 323 -10.66 -35.54 58.62
N GLU A 324 -11.58 -34.96 59.40
CA GLU A 324 -12.12 -33.61 59.13
C GLU A 324 -11.03 -32.53 59.20
N LEU A 325 -10.13 -32.61 60.19
CA LEU A 325 -9.02 -31.69 60.32
C LEU A 325 -8.01 -31.84 59.17
N ASN A 326 -7.70 -33.06 58.75
CA ASN A 326 -6.84 -33.30 57.59
C ASN A 326 -7.51 -32.87 56.28
N ALA A 327 -8.82 -33.07 56.13
CA ALA A 327 -9.58 -32.56 55.01
C ALA A 327 -9.52 -31.02 54.97
N ARG A 328 -9.69 -30.37 56.12
CA ARG A 328 -9.59 -28.91 56.24
C ARG A 328 -8.18 -28.39 56.01
N VAL A 329 -7.15 -29.08 56.50
CA VAL A 329 -5.74 -28.74 56.23
C VAL A 329 -5.42 -28.90 54.74
N LYS A 330 -5.97 -29.92 54.08
CA LYS A 330 -5.80 -30.12 52.62
C LYS A 330 -6.53 -29.06 51.81
N GLU A 331 -7.74 -28.69 52.22
CA GLU A 331 -8.51 -27.61 51.63
C GLU A 331 -7.79 -26.27 51.78
N LEU A 332 -7.35 -25.92 52.99
CA LEU A 332 -6.56 -24.71 53.27
C LEU A 332 -5.21 -24.72 52.53
N SER A 333 -4.56 -25.88 52.38
CA SER A 333 -3.32 -25.99 51.61
C SER A 333 -3.58 -25.76 50.12
N SER A 334 -4.70 -26.26 49.58
CA SER A 334 -5.11 -26.01 48.20
C SER A 334 -5.49 -24.55 47.97
N GLU A 335 -6.18 -23.93 48.92
CA GLU A 335 -6.53 -22.51 48.89
C GLU A 335 -5.26 -21.63 48.96
N LEU A 336 -4.30 -21.99 49.81
CA LEU A 336 -3.01 -21.31 49.91
C LEU A 336 -2.17 -21.46 48.63
N GLU A 337 -2.22 -22.62 47.98
CA GLU A 337 -1.58 -22.85 46.68
C GLU A 337 -2.23 -22.00 45.58
N ASN A 338 -3.56 -21.90 45.57
CA ASN A 338 -4.30 -21.06 44.63
C ASN A 338 -4.02 -19.57 44.84
N VAL A 339 -3.99 -19.11 46.10
CA VAL A 339 -3.61 -17.72 46.45
C VAL A 339 -2.16 -17.44 46.05
N ASN A 340 -1.24 -18.38 46.21
CA ASN A 340 0.14 -18.22 45.73
C ASN A 340 0.23 -18.16 44.21
N LYS A 341 -0.57 -18.94 43.47
CA LYS A 341 -0.66 -18.85 42.00
C LYS A 341 -1.21 -17.50 41.55
N GLU A 342 -2.26 -17.00 42.20
CA GLU A 342 -2.82 -15.66 41.96
C GLU A 342 -1.78 -14.56 42.25
N ARG A 343 -1.06 -14.67 43.37
CA ARG A 343 0.04 -13.75 43.73
C ARG A 343 1.14 -13.74 42.68
N GLN A 344 1.53 -14.91 42.18
CA GLN A 344 2.56 -15.03 41.14
C GLN A 344 2.11 -14.36 39.83
N LYS A 345 0.85 -14.58 39.41
CA LYS A 345 0.27 -13.91 38.23
C LYS A 345 0.22 -12.39 38.39
N LEU A 346 -0.10 -11.90 39.59
CA LEU A 346 -0.10 -10.46 39.88
C LEU A 346 1.32 -9.87 39.83
N ILE A 347 2.33 -10.57 40.35
CA ILE A 347 3.74 -10.17 40.25
C ILE A 347 4.19 -10.11 38.79
N GLU A 348 3.86 -11.11 37.98
CA GLU A 348 4.16 -11.12 36.55
C GLU A 348 3.50 -9.95 35.82
N LYS A 349 2.23 -9.65 36.12
CA LYS A 349 1.54 -8.48 35.57
C LYS A 349 2.21 -7.16 35.96
N ILE A 350 2.61 -7.01 37.22
CA ILE A 350 3.32 -5.82 37.70
C ILE A 350 4.63 -5.65 36.92
N GLN A 351 5.41 -6.72 36.76
CA GLN A 351 6.66 -6.68 35.99
C GLN A 351 6.45 -6.32 34.51
N ILE A 352 5.38 -6.83 33.88
CA ILE A 352 5.03 -6.47 32.50
C ILE A 352 4.68 -4.99 32.41
N THR A 353 3.83 -4.48 33.31
CA THR A 353 3.43 -3.07 33.33
C THR A 353 4.60 -2.13 33.65
N GLU A 354 5.53 -2.52 34.53
CA GLU A 354 6.77 -1.77 34.81
C GLU A 354 7.67 -1.69 33.57
N ASN A 355 7.83 -2.80 32.84
CA ASN A 355 8.59 -2.81 31.58
C ASN A 355 7.93 -1.95 30.50
N GLU A 356 6.60 -1.98 30.39
CA GLU A 356 5.86 -1.09 29.49
C GLU A 356 6.05 0.38 29.85
N PHE A 357 6.01 0.72 31.14
CA PHE A 357 6.22 2.08 31.62
C PHE A 357 7.63 2.61 31.30
N GLU A 358 8.67 1.82 31.53
CA GLU A 358 10.05 2.21 31.16
C GLU A 358 10.20 2.35 29.63
N ASN A 359 9.56 1.49 28.84
CA ASN A 359 9.54 1.65 27.38
C ASN A 359 8.84 2.94 26.93
N TYR A 360 7.71 3.32 27.55
CA TYR A 360 7.05 4.59 27.27
C TYR A 360 7.95 5.77 27.61
N LYS A 361 8.63 5.74 28.76
CA LYS A 361 9.57 6.78 29.20
C LYS A 361 10.74 6.95 28.23
N ILE A 362 11.32 5.85 27.76
CA ILE A 362 12.38 5.88 26.73
C ILE A 362 11.87 6.50 25.42
N ASN A 363 10.66 6.14 24.99
CA ASN A 363 10.07 6.70 23.76
C ASN A 363 9.76 8.19 23.88
N THR A 364 9.28 8.67 25.03
CA THR A 364 9.07 10.10 25.27
C THR A 364 10.39 10.87 25.19
N LEU A 365 11.47 10.36 25.79
CA LEU A 365 12.80 10.98 25.70
C LEU A 365 13.34 11.03 24.27
N LYS A 366 13.09 9.98 23.46
CA LYS A 366 13.45 9.99 22.03
C LYS A 366 12.69 11.09 21.28
N GLN A 367 11.38 11.17 21.47
CA GLN A 367 10.55 12.19 20.82
C GLN A 367 10.95 13.62 21.23
N GLU A 368 11.30 13.85 22.49
CA GLU A 368 11.83 15.14 22.94
C GLU A 368 13.16 15.51 22.27
N ASN A 369 14.07 14.53 22.09
CA ASN A 369 15.33 14.76 21.38
C ASN A 369 15.12 15.02 19.88
N ASP A 370 14.19 14.30 19.25
CA ASP A 370 13.83 14.53 17.84
C ASP A 370 13.24 15.93 17.65
N LEU A 371 12.35 16.37 18.55
CA LEU A 371 11.79 17.72 18.54
C LEU A 371 12.85 18.80 18.73
N LYS A 372 13.80 18.61 19.66
CA LYS A 372 14.92 19.54 19.85
C LYS A 372 15.80 19.63 18.61
N SER A 373 16.10 18.49 17.99
CA SER A 373 16.90 18.42 16.75
C SER A 373 16.19 19.11 15.59
N LEU A 374 14.89 18.87 15.44
CA LEU A 374 14.07 19.51 14.41
C LEU A 374 13.95 21.02 14.62
N SER A 375 13.81 21.47 15.87
CA SER A 375 13.81 22.89 16.21
C SER A 375 15.13 23.57 15.86
N ALA A 376 16.27 22.91 16.11
CA ALA A 376 17.59 23.43 15.77
C ALA A 376 17.78 23.55 14.24
N ILE A 377 17.38 22.53 13.47
CA ILE A 377 17.39 22.59 12.00
C ILE A 377 16.51 23.72 11.50
N HIS A 378 15.31 23.89 12.08
CA HIS A 378 14.42 24.97 11.69
C HIS A 378 15.03 26.35 11.93
N GLU A 379 15.66 26.57 13.08
CA GLU A 379 16.36 27.81 13.40
C GLU A 379 17.53 28.07 12.44
N GLU A 380 18.30 27.06 12.09
CA GLU A 380 19.38 27.16 11.10
C GLU A 380 18.84 27.52 9.70
N THR A 381 17.75 26.90 9.26
CA THR A 381 17.12 27.25 7.97
C THR A 381 16.58 28.68 7.95
N LEU A 382 16.08 29.20 9.07
CA LEU A 382 15.64 30.59 9.18
C LEU A 382 16.84 31.55 9.08
N ASN A 383 17.94 31.24 9.75
CA ASN A 383 19.18 32.02 9.69
C ASN A 383 19.78 32.03 8.26
N GLU A 384 19.75 30.90 7.55
CA GLU A 384 20.17 30.83 6.15
C GLU A 384 19.30 31.68 5.24
N LEU A 385 17.97 31.63 5.41
CA LEU A 385 17.03 32.45 4.65
C LEU A 385 17.24 33.95 4.92
N GLU A 386 17.52 34.33 6.16
CA GLU A 386 17.80 35.72 6.53
C GLU A 386 19.14 36.20 5.92
N SER A 387 20.18 35.36 5.96
CA SER A 387 21.47 35.63 5.28
C SER A 387 21.31 35.78 3.76
N LEU A 388 20.50 34.92 3.12
CA LEU A 388 20.17 35.05 1.69
C LEU A 388 19.41 36.34 1.39
N ARG A 389 18.51 36.75 2.28
CA ARG A 389 17.74 37.99 2.17
C ARG A 389 18.66 39.20 2.22
N ASP A 390 19.60 39.22 3.16
CA ASP A 390 20.59 40.29 3.30
C ASP A 390 21.56 40.36 2.11
N ALA A 391 22.00 39.20 1.60
CA ALA A 391 22.80 39.12 0.38
C ALA A 391 22.06 39.70 -0.84
N LEU A 392 20.77 39.37 -1.00
CA LEU A 392 19.92 39.91 -2.06
C LEU A 392 19.69 41.42 -1.94
N HIS A 393 19.46 41.92 -0.73
CA HIS A 393 19.32 43.37 -0.49
C HIS A 393 20.62 44.12 -0.78
N SER A 394 21.78 43.56 -0.42
CA SER A 394 23.08 44.17 -0.72
C SER A 394 23.41 44.22 -2.22
N LEU A 395 22.92 43.25 -3.01
CA LEU A 395 23.05 43.20 -4.48
C LEU A 395 22.17 44.23 -5.19
N ASN A 396 20.99 44.55 -4.64
CA ASN A 396 20.07 45.53 -5.22
C ASN A 396 20.55 46.99 -5.05
N ILE A 397 21.28 47.30 -3.96
CA ILE A 397 21.78 48.66 -3.70
C ILE A 397 22.90 49.06 -4.68
N LYS A 398 23.65 48.10 -5.24
CA LYS A 398 24.76 48.37 -6.18
C LYS A 398 24.33 48.71 -7.62
N LYS A 399 23.05 48.59 -7.99
CA LYS A 399 22.57 48.82 -9.37
C LYS A 399 21.86 50.16 -9.62
N GLN A 400 21.66 51.01 -8.61
CA GLN A 400 20.95 52.28 -8.80
C GLN A 400 21.87 53.50 -8.90
N LYS A 401 22.48 53.72 -10.07
CA LYS A 401 22.78 55.08 -10.58
C LYS A 401 22.63 55.12 -12.11
N LYS A 402 21.53 55.77 -12.54
CA LYS A 402 21.20 56.41 -13.84
C LYS A 402 19.87 55.92 -14.44
N GLY A 403 18.87 56.82 -14.53
CA GLY A 403 17.71 56.65 -15.43
C GLY A 403 16.29 56.91 -14.87
N VAL A 404 16.05 58.01 -14.15
CA VAL A 404 14.80 58.29 -13.39
C VAL A 404 13.50 58.39 -14.22
N LYS A 405 13.55 58.45 -15.58
CA LYS A 405 12.33 58.47 -16.42
C LYS A 405 11.98 57.15 -17.11
N ALA A 406 12.97 56.29 -17.37
CA ALA A 406 12.72 54.93 -17.87
C ALA A 406 12.30 54.00 -16.73
N ILE A 407 12.85 54.22 -15.53
CA ILE A 407 12.52 53.45 -14.33
C ILE A 407 11.06 53.64 -13.91
N ARG A 408 10.51 54.86 -13.93
CA ARG A 408 9.07 55.06 -13.61
C ARG A 408 8.12 54.30 -14.53
N LYS A 409 8.42 54.23 -15.82
CA LYS A 409 7.59 53.52 -16.79
C LYS A 409 7.72 52.00 -16.64
N ILE A 410 8.93 51.53 -16.32
CA ILE A 410 9.18 50.13 -15.97
C ILE A 410 8.57 49.78 -14.61
N GLU A 411 8.54 50.69 -13.64
CA GLU A 411 7.90 50.54 -12.33
C GLU A 411 6.37 50.54 -12.45
N GLU A 412 5.77 51.38 -13.29
CA GLU A 412 4.33 51.35 -13.57
C GLU A 412 3.93 50.07 -14.30
N GLU A 413 4.73 49.62 -15.28
CA GLU A 413 4.51 48.33 -15.95
C GLU A 413 4.77 47.13 -15.01
N ALA A 414 5.77 47.22 -14.13
CA ALA A 414 6.06 46.21 -13.13
C ALA A 414 4.97 46.16 -12.06
N ASN A 415 4.47 47.31 -11.60
CA ASN A 415 3.35 47.40 -10.65
C ASN A 415 2.05 46.91 -11.26
N SER A 416 1.77 47.20 -12.54
CA SER A 416 0.59 46.62 -13.22
C SER A 416 0.71 45.10 -13.37
N LYS A 417 1.91 44.59 -13.65
CA LYS A 417 2.16 43.14 -13.67
C LYS A 417 2.08 42.53 -12.27
N LEU A 418 2.55 43.23 -11.25
CA LEU A 418 2.48 42.84 -9.85
C LEU A 418 1.03 42.78 -9.37
N GLU A 419 0.22 43.78 -9.70
CA GLU A 419 -1.20 43.84 -9.35
C GLU A 419 -2.00 42.72 -10.03
N LYS A 420 -1.71 42.43 -11.30
CA LYS A 420 -2.27 41.25 -11.99
C LYS A 420 -1.81 39.94 -11.36
N ALA A 421 -0.53 39.82 -11.02
CA ALA A 421 0.00 38.63 -10.33
C ALA A 421 -0.61 38.47 -8.94
N GLN A 422 -0.84 39.57 -8.22
CA GLN A 422 -1.50 39.61 -6.92
C GLN A 422 -2.97 39.19 -7.03
N THR A 423 -3.68 39.67 -8.05
CA THR A 423 -5.08 39.28 -8.30
C THR A 423 -5.20 37.79 -8.64
N ILE A 424 -4.23 37.26 -9.40
CA ILE A 424 -4.12 35.83 -9.70
C ILE A 424 -3.79 35.02 -8.44
N ALA A 425 -2.87 35.51 -7.60
CA ALA A 425 -2.51 34.89 -6.34
C ALA A 425 -3.69 34.86 -5.35
N ASP A 426 -4.46 35.96 -5.27
CA ASP A 426 -5.66 36.05 -4.43
C ASP A 426 -6.78 35.12 -4.94
N ASN A 427 -6.96 35.00 -6.26
CA ASN A 427 -7.86 34.02 -6.86
C ASN A 427 -7.44 32.57 -6.55
N TYR A 428 -6.15 32.25 -6.65
CA TYR A 428 -5.65 30.93 -6.27
C TYR A 428 -5.79 30.69 -4.76
N LYS A 429 -5.61 31.71 -3.92
CA LYS A 429 -5.82 31.62 -2.47
C LYS A 429 -7.29 31.37 -2.14
N GLN A 430 -8.22 32.01 -2.84
CA GLN A 430 -9.66 31.73 -2.72
C GLN A 430 -9.97 30.29 -3.14
N GLN A 431 -9.45 29.82 -4.28
CA GLN A 431 -9.65 28.44 -4.72
C GLN A 431 -9.06 27.41 -3.74
N ILE A 432 -7.88 27.68 -3.17
CA ILE A 432 -7.27 26.83 -2.14
C ILE A 432 -8.17 26.76 -0.90
N ASN A 433 -8.73 27.90 -0.46
CA ASN A 433 -9.68 27.92 0.66
C ASN A 433 -10.96 27.14 0.35
N GLU A 434 -11.52 27.27 -0.86
CA GLU A 434 -12.69 26.50 -1.29
C GLU A 434 -12.40 24.99 -1.31
N TYR A 435 -11.22 24.60 -1.81
CA TYR A 435 -10.78 23.20 -1.78
C TYR A 435 -10.55 22.71 -0.35
N GLN A 436 -9.98 23.52 0.54
CA GLN A 436 -9.83 23.17 1.95
C GLN A 436 -11.19 22.97 2.64
N ILE A 437 -12.15 23.87 2.43
CA ILE A 437 -13.53 23.71 2.96
C ILE A 437 -14.15 22.42 2.42
N THR A 438 -13.99 22.13 1.13
CA THR A 438 -14.52 20.92 0.50
C THR A 438 -13.86 19.66 1.08
N ILE A 439 -12.54 19.67 1.31
CA ILE A 439 -11.80 18.58 1.95
C ILE A 439 -12.32 18.34 3.37
N THR A 440 -12.54 19.39 4.15
CA THR A 440 -13.09 19.27 5.51
C THR A 440 -14.49 18.65 5.50
N GLN A 441 -15.38 19.11 4.62
CA GLN A 441 -16.72 18.55 4.45
C GLN A 441 -16.70 17.07 4.01
N LEU A 442 -15.79 16.71 3.10
CA LEU A 442 -15.62 15.32 2.67
C LEU A 442 -15.07 14.45 3.79
N ASN A 443 -14.12 14.95 4.59
CA ASN A 443 -13.57 14.23 5.74
C ASN A 443 -14.62 14.02 6.83
N GLU A 444 -15.45 15.02 7.13
CA GLU A 444 -16.60 14.86 8.04
C GLU A 444 -17.57 13.78 7.54
N LYS A 445 -17.86 13.77 6.24
CA LYS A 445 -18.71 12.74 5.62
C LYS A 445 -18.08 11.35 5.67
N ILE A 446 -16.77 11.24 5.46
CA ILE A 446 -16.01 9.98 5.59
C ILE A 446 -16.10 9.48 7.04
N ASN A 447 -15.92 10.36 8.03
CA ASN A 447 -16.02 10.00 9.43
C ASN A 447 -17.42 9.51 9.82
N LEU A 448 -18.48 10.18 9.33
CA LEU A 448 -19.86 9.73 9.54
C LEU A 448 -20.14 8.37 8.90
N LEU A 449 -19.63 8.14 7.68
CA LEU A 449 -19.76 6.85 6.99
C LEU A 449 -18.99 5.75 7.72
N ASN A 450 -17.79 6.02 8.22
CA ASN A 450 -17.01 5.09 9.01
C ASN A 450 -17.73 4.71 10.31
N LEU A 451 -18.29 5.68 11.02
CA LEU A 451 -19.10 5.43 12.22
C LEU A 451 -20.27 4.50 11.90
N ARG A 452 -21.03 4.80 10.84
CA ARG A 452 -22.13 3.94 10.41
C ARG A 452 -21.68 2.54 9.98
N ASN A 453 -20.52 2.43 9.35
CA ASN A 453 -19.96 1.13 8.97
C ASN A 453 -19.62 0.30 10.22
N THR A 454 -19.07 0.92 11.26
CA THR A 454 -18.83 0.23 12.54
C THR A 454 -20.13 -0.20 13.24
N GLU A 455 -21.20 0.60 13.13
CA GLU A 455 -22.53 0.22 13.65
C GLU A 455 -23.10 -0.98 12.90
N VAL A 456 -23.04 -0.98 11.56
CA VAL A 456 -23.51 -2.09 10.72
C VAL A 456 -22.70 -3.36 10.99
N VAL A 457 -21.39 -3.27 11.19
CA VAL A 457 -20.56 -4.42 11.57
C VAL A 457 -20.99 -4.99 12.92
N LYS A 458 -21.22 -4.15 13.93
CA LYS A 458 -21.74 -4.60 15.23
C LYS A 458 -23.13 -5.23 15.12
N GLU A 459 -23.99 -4.66 14.29
CA GLU A 459 -25.33 -5.23 14.02
C GLU A 459 -25.22 -6.60 13.34
N ASN A 460 -24.31 -6.74 12.37
CA ASN A 460 -24.04 -7.99 11.67
C ASN A 460 -23.46 -9.05 12.61
N ASP A 461 -22.54 -8.68 13.50
CA ASP A 461 -22.00 -9.59 14.52
C ASP A 461 -23.10 -10.07 15.48
N ASN A 462 -24.00 -9.16 15.90
CA ASN A 462 -25.14 -9.51 16.74
C ASN A 462 -26.14 -10.42 16.00
N LEU A 463 -26.40 -10.17 14.72
CA LEU A 463 -27.23 -11.03 13.89
C LEU A 463 -26.59 -12.40 13.68
N SER A 464 -25.27 -12.46 13.47
CA SER A 464 -24.52 -13.71 13.33
C SER A 464 -24.58 -14.54 14.62
N LYS A 465 -24.47 -13.90 15.80
CA LYS A 465 -24.66 -14.57 17.09
C LYS A 465 -26.08 -15.11 17.23
N LYS A 466 -27.10 -14.30 16.91
CA LYS A 466 -28.50 -14.76 16.91
C LYS A 466 -28.73 -15.91 15.94
N LEU A 467 -28.12 -15.88 14.76
CA LEU A 467 -28.18 -16.97 13.79
C LEU A 467 -27.58 -18.24 14.36
N MET A 468 -26.44 -18.16 15.03
CA MET A 468 -25.80 -19.30 15.69
C MET A 468 -26.68 -19.86 16.82
N GLU A 469 -27.29 -19.00 17.65
CA GLU A 469 -28.26 -19.42 18.67
C GLU A 469 -29.51 -20.07 18.06
N TYR A 470 -30.02 -19.57 16.93
CA TYR A 470 -31.14 -20.18 16.22
C TYR A 470 -30.75 -21.49 15.56
N GLN A 471 -29.53 -21.62 15.04
CA GLN A 471 -28.99 -22.85 14.48
C GLN A 471 -28.89 -23.92 15.58
N GLU A 472 -28.35 -23.58 16.75
CA GLU A 472 -28.24 -24.49 17.88
C GLU A 472 -29.62 -24.92 18.40
N LYS A 473 -30.59 -23.98 18.46
CA LYS A 473 -32.00 -24.31 18.76
C LYS A 473 -32.63 -25.19 17.70
N LEU A 474 -32.34 -24.96 16.42
CA LEU A 474 -32.83 -25.78 15.31
C LEU A 474 -32.25 -27.19 15.39
N ASP A 475 -30.95 -27.33 15.62
CA ASP A 475 -30.29 -28.63 15.77
C ASP A 475 -30.81 -29.39 16.99
N ALA A 476 -31.06 -28.69 18.11
CA ALA A 476 -31.70 -29.26 19.29
C ALA A 476 -33.15 -29.70 19.02
N GLU A 477 -33.92 -28.95 18.22
CA GLU A 477 -35.30 -29.29 17.88
C GLU A 477 -35.36 -30.39 16.80
N VAL A 478 -34.41 -30.43 15.87
CA VAL A 478 -34.23 -31.52 14.90
C VAL A 478 -33.84 -32.80 15.62
N ALA A 479 -32.98 -32.74 16.65
CA ALA A 479 -32.67 -33.89 17.49
C ALA A 479 -33.89 -34.40 18.27
N LYS A 480 -34.75 -33.51 18.79
CA LYS A 480 -36.04 -33.89 19.40
C LYS A 480 -37.06 -34.42 18.39
N SER A 481 -37.02 -33.91 17.15
CA SER A 481 -37.90 -34.35 16.06
C SER A 481 -37.47 -35.71 15.51
N ALA A 482 -36.18 -36.02 15.54
CA ALA A 482 -35.64 -37.33 15.13
C ALA A 482 -36.16 -38.48 16.02
N ASP A 483 -36.49 -38.21 17.28
CA ASP A 483 -37.18 -39.17 18.17
C ASP A 483 -38.70 -39.29 17.90
N ILE A 484 -39.30 -38.36 17.17
CA ILE A 484 -40.75 -38.32 16.90
C ILE A 484 -41.09 -38.79 15.47
N VAL A 485 -40.14 -38.79 14.52
CA VAL A 485 -40.36 -39.26 13.14
C VAL A 485 -40.12 -40.78 13.01
N SER A 486 -40.78 -41.57 13.85
CA SER A 486 -41.06 -42.99 13.55
C SER A 486 -42.55 -43.29 13.35
N LYS A 487 -43.41 -42.26 13.31
CA LYS A 487 -44.85 -42.46 13.06
C LYS A 487 -45.43 -41.43 12.09
N GLN A 488 -45.90 -41.99 10.99
CA GLN A 488 -46.96 -41.53 10.08
C GLN A 488 -46.55 -40.73 8.84
N ASP A 489 -46.35 -41.51 7.78
CA ASP A 489 -46.82 -41.22 6.43
C ASP A 489 -48.20 -40.56 6.45
N LYS A 490 -48.27 -39.32 5.99
CA LYS A 490 -49.38 -38.70 5.24
C LYS A 490 -48.96 -37.29 4.81
N GLU A 491 -48.17 -37.21 3.74
CA GLU A 491 -48.05 -35.98 2.96
C GLU A 491 -49.40 -35.69 2.28
N ALA A 492 -50.25 -34.92 2.95
CA ALA A 492 -51.44 -34.32 2.34
C ALA A 492 -51.29 -32.79 2.43
N ILE A 493 -50.79 -32.17 1.36
CA ILE A 493 -50.87 -30.72 1.21
C ILE A 493 -52.37 -30.33 1.21
N PRO A 494 -52.82 -29.43 2.09
CA PRO A 494 -54.20 -28.98 2.13
C PRO A 494 -54.69 -28.47 0.76
N ILE A 495 -55.93 -28.80 0.37
CA ILE A 495 -56.51 -28.40 -0.92
C ILE A 495 -56.54 -26.87 -1.09
N SER A 496 -56.65 -26.13 0.02
CA SER A 496 -56.55 -24.67 0.05
C SER A 496 -55.21 -24.14 -0.48
N SER A 497 -54.12 -24.89 -0.36
CA SER A 497 -52.80 -24.50 -0.85
C SER A 497 -52.70 -24.52 -2.39
N TRP A 498 -53.67 -25.11 -3.07
CA TRP A 498 -53.78 -25.12 -4.54
C TRP A 498 -54.63 -23.97 -5.08
N CYS A 499 -55.24 -23.18 -4.20
CA CYS A 499 -56.11 -22.06 -4.56
C CYS A 499 -55.33 -20.74 -4.42
N PHE A 500 -54.89 -20.17 -5.55
CA PHE A 500 -54.20 -18.87 -5.55
C PHE A 500 -55.03 -17.81 -6.27
N ASN A 501 -55.48 -16.81 -5.52
CA ASN A 501 -56.38 -15.75 -6.00
C ASN A 501 -55.72 -14.72 -6.95
N GLY A 502 -54.40 -14.78 -7.16
CA GLY A 502 -53.69 -13.88 -8.08
C GLY A 502 -53.68 -14.33 -9.54
N PHE A 503 -54.15 -15.55 -9.85
CA PHE A 503 -54.31 -16.02 -11.23
C PHE A 503 -55.67 -15.66 -11.81
N ASP A 504 -55.76 -15.57 -13.14
CA ASP A 504 -57.04 -15.46 -13.85
C ASP A 504 -57.96 -16.62 -13.44
N LYS A 505 -59.27 -16.37 -13.27
CA LYS A 505 -60.29 -17.36 -12.85
C LYS A 505 -60.22 -18.64 -13.68
N LYS A 506 -59.94 -18.54 -14.98
CA LYS A 506 -59.80 -19.71 -15.88
C LYS A 506 -58.56 -20.56 -15.58
N LEU A 507 -57.47 -19.95 -15.12
CA LEU A 507 -56.24 -20.64 -14.76
C LEU A 507 -56.34 -21.20 -13.33
N SER A 508 -56.88 -20.40 -12.39
CA SER A 508 -57.12 -20.81 -11.01
C SER A 508 -57.99 -22.07 -10.92
N ASN A 509 -59.10 -22.12 -11.67
CA ASN A 509 -59.97 -23.30 -11.69
C ASN A 509 -59.29 -24.57 -12.24
N LYS A 510 -58.32 -24.43 -13.16
CA LYS A 510 -57.56 -25.57 -13.70
C LYS A 510 -56.54 -26.09 -12.71
N ILE A 511 -55.88 -25.20 -11.97
CA ILE A 511 -54.92 -25.57 -10.93
C ILE A 511 -55.65 -26.22 -9.75
N GLU A 512 -56.81 -25.69 -9.37
CA GLU A 512 -57.69 -26.26 -8.36
C GLU A 512 -58.17 -27.68 -8.73
N PHE A 513 -58.52 -27.91 -10.01
CA PHE A 513 -58.88 -29.24 -10.51
C PHE A 513 -57.70 -30.24 -10.46
N ILE A 514 -56.48 -29.78 -10.72
CA ILE A 514 -55.25 -30.60 -10.58
C ILE A 514 -55.01 -30.93 -9.09
N GLY A 515 -55.21 -29.98 -8.19
CA GLY A 515 -55.08 -30.16 -6.74
C GLY A 515 -56.09 -31.17 -6.17
N ARG A 516 -57.33 -31.15 -6.67
CA ARG A 516 -58.43 -32.06 -6.28
C ARG A 516 -58.31 -33.49 -6.82
N ASN A 517 -57.38 -33.78 -7.71
CA ASN A 517 -57.24 -35.12 -8.27
C ASN A 517 -56.50 -36.05 -7.28
N GLU A 518 -57.22 -36.95 -6.62
CA GLU A 518 -56.65 -37.85 -5.59
C GLU A 518 -55.69 -38.92 -6.16
N ASN A 519 -55.74 -39.18 -7.47
CA ASN A 519 -54.93 -40.22 -8.12
C ASN A 519 -53.52 -39.76 -8.51
N LEU A 520 -53.20 -38.47 -8.34
CA LEU A 520 -51.88 -37.91 -8.65
C LEU A 520 -51.07 -37.70 -7.37
N GLN A 521 -49.82 -38.17 -7.37
CA GLN A 521 -48.86 -37.84 -6.31
C GLN A 521 -48.60 -36.33 -6.27
N THR A 522 -48.31 -35.81 -5.07
CA THR A 522 -48.06 -34.37 -4.83
C THR A 522 -47.04 -33.77 -5.80
N SER A 523 -45.92 -34.47 -6.06
CA SER A 523 -44.90 -34.06 -7.04
C SER A 523 -45.46 -33.92 -8.46
N SER A 524 -46.29 -34.88 -8.91
CA SER A 524 -46.94 -34.84 -10.22
C SER A 524 -47.98 -33.72 -10.34
N LYS A 525 -48.70 -33.41 -9.24
CA LYS A 525 -49.64 -32.27 -9.19
C LYS A 525 -48.92 -30.94 -9.36
N ILE A 526 -47.80 -30.74 -8.66
CA ILE A 526 -46.98 -29.53 -8.75
C ILE A 526 -46.48 -29.34 -10.20
N GLN A 527 -45.90 -30.38 -10.80
CA GLN A 527 -45.37 -30.31 -12.16
C GLN A 527 -46.48 -30.02 -13.20
N THR A 528 -47.64 -30.64 -13.04
CA THR A 528 -48.80 -30.42 -13.93
C THR A 528 -49.38 -29.01 -13.77
N ALA A 529 -49.41 -28.48 -12.55
CA ALA A 529 -49.84 -27.11 -12.26
C ALA A 529 -48.89 -26.09 -12.93
N PHE A 530 -47.58 -26.23 -12.77
CA PHE A 530 -46.60 -25.35 -13.42
C PHE A 530 -46.66 -25.42 -14.95
N ASN A 531 -46.80 -26.61 -15.52
CA ASN A 531 -46.98 -26.78 -16.96
C ASN A 531 -48.28 -26.11 -17.47
N THR A 532 -49.34 -26.12 -16.66
CA THR A 532 -50.62 -25.47 -16.99
C THR A 532 -50.50 -23.95 -16.94
N ILE A 533 -49.79 -23.41 -15.94
CA ILE A 533 -49.46 -21.98 -15.83
C ILE A 533 -48.64 -21.53 -17.04
N ALA A 534 -47.57 -22.25 -17.36
CA ALA A 534 -46.70 -21.95 -18.50
C ALA A 534 -47.47 -21.96 -19.82
N LYS A 535 -48.29 -22.99 -20.08
CA LYS A 535 -49.13 -23.06 -21.29
C LYS A 535 -50.14 -21.92 -21.38
N PHE A 536 -50.74 -21.51 -20.26
CA PHE A 536 -51.72 -20.43 -20.24
C PHE A 536 -51.09 -19.08 -20.58
N TYR A 537 -49.99 -18.72 -19.92
CA TYR A 537 -49.32 -17.44 -20.18
C TYR A 537 -48.63 -17.42 -21.54
N ASN A 538 -48.03 -18.52 -22.01
CA ASN A 538 -47.49 -18.58 -23.37
C ASN A 538 -48.58 -18.38 -24.43
N LYS A 539 -49.78 -18.96 -24.23
CA LYS A 539 -50.92 -18.71 -25.12
C LYS A 539 -51.39 -17.25 -25.05
N ARG A 540 -51.42 -16.64 -23.86
CA ARG A 540 -51.81 -15.24 -23.68
C ARG A 540 -50.80 -14.28 -24.32
N ILE A 541 -49.51 -14.53 -24.17
CA ILE A 541 -48.42 -13.79 -24.81
C ILE A 541 -48.54 -13.91 -26.33
N LYS A 542 -48.81 -15.10 -26.86
CA LYS A 542 -49.02 -15.30 -28.30
C LYS A 542 -50.18 -14.46 -28.82
N ILE A 543 -51.35 -14.49 -28.15
CA ILE A 543 -52.51 -13.68 -28.55
C ILE A 543 -52.18 -12.18 -28.50
N LEU A 544 -51.51 -11.70 -27.45
CA LEU A 544 -51.11 -10.29 -27.34
C LEU A 544 -50.12 -9.89 -28.44
N ASN A 545 -49.18 -10.77 -28.80
CA ASN A 545 -48.26 -10.53 -29.91
C ASN A 545 -49.00 -10.50 -31.26
N ASP A 546 -49.97 -11.39 -31.46
CA ASP A 546 -50.79 -11.43 -32.67
C ASP A 546 -51.67 -10.16 -32.77
N GLU A 547 -52.28 -9.71 -31.67
CA GLU A 547 -53.03 -8.44 -31.58
C GLU A 547 -52.14 -7.22 -31.83
N SER A 548 -50.94 -7.19 -31.24
CA SER A 548 -49.94 -6.13 -31.45
C SER A 548 -49.47 -6.08 -32.90
N SER A 549 -49.23 -7.24 -33.51
CA SER A 549 -48.88 -7.35 -34.93
C SER A 549 -50.01 -6.85 -35.84
N ALA A 550 -51.26 -7.23 -35.56
CA ALA A 550 -52.43 -6.73 -36.29
C ALA A 550 -52.60 -5.21 -36.13
N LEU A 551 -52.37 -4.66 -34.94
CA LEU A 551 -52.44 -3.22 -34.70
C LEU A 551 -51.32 -2.47 -35.46
N ASN A 552 -50.11 -3.03 -35.49
CA ASN A 552 -49.00 -2.47 -36.26
C ASN A 552 -49.27 -2.49 -37.76
N GLN A 553 -49.85 -3.57 -38.29
CA GLN A 553 -50.28 -3.64 -39.68
C GLN A 553 -51.35 -2.60 -40.02
N GLN A 554 -52.32 -2.38 -39.12
CA GLN A 554 -53.31 -1.32 -39.31
C GLN A 554 -52.66 0.08 -39.29
N LEU A 555 -51.71 0.30 -38.38
CA LEU A 555 -50.99 1.58 -38.29
C LEU A 555 -50.13 1.83 -39.54
N GLU A 556 -49.50 0.80 -40.08
CA GLU A 556 -48.74 0.86 -41.33
C GLU A 556 -49.66 1.14 -42.52
N PHE A 557 -50.83 0.49 -42.60
CA PHE A 557 -51.84 0.79 -43.61
C PHE A 557 -52.35 2.23 -43.54
N VAL A 558 -52.62 2.75 -42.33
CA VAL A 558 -53.02 4.16 -42.13
C VAL A 558 -51.89 5.08 -42.56
N LYS A 559 -50.64 4.78 -42.20
CA LYS A 559 -49.46 5.56 -42.59
C LYS A 559 -49.31 5.61 -44.11
N ASP A 560 -49.50 4.50 -44.81
CA ASP A 560 -49.41 4.45 -46.28
C ASP A 560 -50.52 5.27 -46.94
N ARG A 561 -51.75 5.15 -46.44
CA ARG A 561 -52.89 5.95 -46.94
C ARG A 561 -52.68 7.44 -46.71
N PHE A 562 -52.19 7.81 -45.53
CA PHE A 562 -51.93 9.20 -45.19
C PHE A 562 -50.74 9.76 -45.99
N SER A 563 -49.69 8.96 -46.19
CA SER A 563 -48.54 9.32 -47.02
C SER A 563 -48.96 9.56 -48.47
N LYS A 564 -49.80 8.68 -49.03
CA LYS A 564 -50.36 8.86 -50.37
C LYS A 564 -51.20 10.11 -50.48
N PHE A 565 -52.11 10.35 -49.53
CA PHE A 565 -52.93 11.57 -49.50
C PHE A 565 -52.07 12.85 -49.48
N ILE A 566 -51.01 12.86 -48.67
CA ILE A 566 -50.10 13.99 -48.55
C ILE A 566 -49.28 14.21 -49.83
N VAL A 567 -48.81 13.13 -50.46
CA VAL A 567 -48.13 13.19 -51.76
C VAL A 567 -49.07 13.76 -52.82
N ASP A 568 -50.30 13.23 -52.93
CA ASP A 568 -51.29 13.70 -53.90
C ASP A 568 -51.64 15.18 -53.67
N LEU A 569 -51.85 15.61 -52.41
CA LEU A 569 -52.10 17.01 -52.06
C LEU A 569 -50.90 17.91 -52.41
N SER A 570 -49.68 17.46 -52.16
CA SER A 570 -48.47 18.22 -52.48
C SER A 570 -48.27 18.40 -53.99
N ILE A 571 -48.63 17.39 -54.80
CA ILE A 571 -48.61 17.51 -56.26
C ILE A 571 -49.61 18.58 -56.72
N VAL A 572 -50.84 18.56 -56.18
CA VAL A 572 -51.87 19.53 -56.58
C VAL A 572 -51.50 20.96 -56.19
N VAL A 573 -50.92 21.17 -55.00
CA VAL A 573 -50.62 22.51 -54.47
C VAL A 573 -49.27 23.05 -54.94
N ILE A 574 -48.23 22.22 -54.94
CA ILE A 574 -46.84 22.65 -55.19
C ILE A 574 -46.38 22.26 -56.61
N GLY A 575 -47.10 21.36 -57.29
CA GLY A 575 -46.69 20.81 -58.58
C GLY A 575 -45.55 19.77 -58.45
N LYS A 576 -45.21 19.35 -57.23
CA LYS A 576 -44.14 18.39 -56.93
C LYS A 576 -44.57 17.46 -55.80
N SER A 577 -44.27 16.16 -55.94
CA SER A 577 -44.49 15.18 -54.89
C SER A 577 -43.56 15.44 -53.70
N THR A 578 -44.13 15.71 -52.54
CA THR A 578 -43.40 15.86 -51.27
C THR A 578 -43.77 14.69 -50.37
N SER A 579 -42.78 14.06 -49.74
CA SER A 579 -43.02 12.90 -48.88
C SER A 579 -43.58 13.30 -47.51
N LEU A 580 -44.22 12.36 -46.81
CA LEU A 580 -44.80 12.58 -45.48
C LEU A 580 -43.72 13.05 -44.48
N ASP A 581 -42.53 12.44 -44.52
CA ASP A 581 -41.45 12.75 -43.60
C ASP A 581 -40.86 14.15 -43.83
N GLU A 582 -40.80 14.62 -45.07
CA GLU A 582 -40.38 15.99 -45.39
C GLU A 582 -41.36 17.04 -44.86
N ILE A 583 -42.67 16.72 -44.89
CA ILE A 583 -43.72 17.60 -44.37
C ILE A 583 -43.71 17.62 -42.85
N LEU A 584 -43.57 16.46 -42.20
CA LEU A 584 -43.45 16.35 -40.74
C LEU A 584 -42.19 17.04 -40.22
N SER A 585 -41.06 16.94 -40.93
CA SER A 585 -39.78 17.56 -40.55
C SER A 585 -39.85 19.08 -40.44
N ASN A 586 -40.79 19.72 -41.14
CA ASN A 586 -41.00 21.17 -41.12
C ASN A 586 -42.34 21.57 -40.47
N ASN A 587 -42.96 20.67 -39.70
CA ASN A 587 -44.29 20.83 -39.08
C ASN A 587 -45.38 21.30 -40.07
N GLY A 588 -45.28 20.92 -41.34
CA GLY A 588 -46.21 21.33 -42.40
C GLY A 588 -46.20 22.81 -42.78
N GLN A 589 -45.32 23.63 -42.19
CA GLN A 589 -45.30 25.08 -42.41
C GLN A 589 -45.03 25.46 -43.87
N TYR A 590 -44.19 24.69 -44.57
CA TYR A 590 -43.89 24.93 -45.97
C TYR A 590 -45.14 24.77 -46.87
N LEU A 591 -45.89 23.68 -46.70
CA LEU A 591 -47.13 23.44 -47.45
C LEU A 591 -48.18 24.52 -47.11
N ILE A 592 -48.33 24.87 -45.82
CA ILE A 592 -49.25 25.94 -45.38
C ILE A 592 -48.89 27.28 -46.01
N ASN A 593 -47.60 27.64 -46.05
CA ASN A 593 -47.13 28.88 -46.64
C ASN A 593 -47.36 28.92 -48.16
N GLN A 594 -47.22 27.78 -48.84
CA GLN A 594 -47.51 27.68 -50.28
C GLN A 594 -49.00 27.72 -50.60
N VAL A 595 -49.86 27.12 -49.77
CA VAL A 595 -51.32 27.29 -49.89
C VAL A 595 -51.71 28.75 -49.68
N ASN A 596 -51.09 29.41 -48.69
CA ASN A 596 -51.34 30.83 -48.42
C ASN A 596 -50.82 31.74 -49.55
N SER A 597 -49.67 31.46 -50.15
CA SER A 597 -49.17 32.21 -51.31
C SER A 597 -50.08 32.03 -52.53
N LEU A 598 -50.51 30.81 -52.84
CA LEU A 598 -51.50 30.53 -53.90
C LEU A 598 -52.80 31.29 -53.69
N LYS A 599 -53.29 31.36 -52.45
CA LYS A 599 -54.48 32.16 -52.12
C LYS A 599 -54.25 33.65 -52.38
N ILE A 600 -53.11 34.20 -51.95
CA ILE A 600 -52.75 35.60 -52.17
C ILE A 600 -52.58 35.90 -53.67
N ASP A 601 -51.95 35.00 -54.42
CA ASP A 601 -51.74 35.14 -55.86
C ASP A 601 -53.05 35.07 -56.63
N HIS A 602 -53.95 34.15 -56.26
CA HIS A 602 -55.31 34.10 -56.80
C HIS A 602 -56.08 35.40 -56.53
N ASP A 603 -56.04 35.92 -55.30
CA ASP A 603 -56.67 37.19 -54.95
C ASP A 603 -56.06 38.37 -55.74
N THR A 604 -54.75 38.35 -55.95
CA THR A 604 -54.02 39.37 -56.71
C THR A 604 -54.37 39.32 -58.20
N LEU A 605 -54.37 38.12 -58.80
CA LEU A 605 -54.79 37.90 -60.18
C LEU A 605 -56.26 38.30 -60.37
N SER A 606 -57.15 37.95 -59.44
CA SER A 606 -58.56 38.37 -59.47
C SER A 606 -58.69 39.90 -59.47
N ARG A 607 -57.89 40.61 -58.65
CA ARG A 607 -57.83 42.08 -58.64
C ARG A 607 -57.27 42.63 -59.95
N GLN A 608 -56.21 42.05 -60.50
CA GLN A 608 -55.63 42.47 -61.78
C GLN A 608 -56.60 42.25 -62.95
N VAL A 609 -57.35 41.15 -62.98
CA VAL A 609 -58.40 40.89 -63.98
C VAL A 609 -59.51 41.94 -63.89
N LYS A 610 -59.93 42.32 -62.68
CA LYS A 610 -60.87 43.44 -62.47
C LYS A 610 -60.29 44.77 -62.97
N GLU A 611 -59.04 45.07 -62.66
CA GLU A 611 -58.37 46.30 -63.07
C GLU A 611 -58.17 46.37 -64.59
N LEU A 612 -57.76 45.26 -65.22
CA LEU A 612 -57.65 45.13 -66.67
C LEU A 612 -59.00 45.25 -67.35
N SER A 613 -60.07 44.68 -66.79
CA SER A 613 -61.44 44.87 -67.31
C SER A 613 -61.86 46.34 -67.27
N ILE A 614 -61.54 47.06 -66.18
CA ILE A 614 -61.80 48.51 -66.07
C ILE A 614 -60.96 49.30 -67.09
N LYS A 615 -59.68 48.93 -67.29
CA LYS A 615 -58.80 49.57 -68.27
C LYS A 615 -59.26 49.30 -69.70
N LEU A 616 -59.66 48.08 -70.02
CA LEU A 616 -60.21 47.69 -71.32
C LEU A 616 -61.49 48.49 -71.61
N PHE A 617 -62.36 48.65 -70.61
CA PHE A 617 -63.55 49.50 -70.71
C PHE A 617 -63.20 50.97 -70.98
N LYS A 618 -62.17 51.51 -70.32
CA LYS A 618 -61.68 52.88 -70.56
C LYS A 618 -61.04 53.05 -71.93
N VAL A 619 -60.30 52.06 -72.40
CA VAL A 619 -59.69 52.04 -73.74
C VAL A 619 -60.77 52.00 -74.82
N ASN A 620 -61.82 51.20 -74.63
CA ASN A 620 -62.99 51.17 -75.52
C ASN A 620 -63.72 52.52 -75.56
N LYS A 621 -63.70 53.27 -74.45
CA LYS A 621 -64.28 54.62 -74.34
C LYS A 621 -63.39 55.73 -74.95
N LEU A 622 -62.06 55.55 -74.99
CA LEU A 622 -61.09 56.56 -75.41
C LEU A 622 -60.79 56.57 -76.91
N PHE A 623 -61.08 55.48 -77.64
CA PHE A 623 -60.95 55.45 -79.11
C PHE A 623 -62.10 56.14 -79.86
N GLY A 624 -63.01 56.83 -79.15
CA GLY A 624 -64.02 57.70 -79.74
C GLY A 624 -63.45 59.08 -80.14
N LYS A 625 -63.26 59.27 -81.45
CA LYS A 625 -63.13 60.54 -82.21
C LYS A 625 -62.53 61.74 -81.43
N GLU A 626 -61.21 61.77 -81.20
CA GLU A 626 -60.50 63.00 -80.82
C GLU A 626 -59.82 63.67 -82.03
N SER A 627 -59.93 64.99 -82.11
CA SER A 627 -59.43 65.78 -83.25
C SER A 627 -57.89 65.87 -83.28
N PRO A 628 -57.26 65.95 -84.48
CA PRO A 628 -55.81 65.89 -84.70
C PRO A 628 -54.95 66.91 -83.92
N LYS A 629 -55.51 68.06 -83.53
CA LYS A 629 -54.76 69.10 -82.79
C LYS A 629 -54.47 68.70 -81.34
N LYS A 630 -55.37 67.96 -80.68
CA LYS A 630 -55.15 67.44 -79.31
C LYS A 630 -54.16 66.27 -79.31
N PHE A 631 -54.16 65.48 -80.39
CA PHE A 631 -53.20 64.40 -80.58
C PHE A 631 -51.76 64.93 -80.67
N LYS A 632 -51.53 66.00 -81.45
CA LYS A 632 -50.19 66.60 -81.61
C LYS A 632 -49.61 67.15 -80.29
N GLN A 633 -50.40 67.87 -79.49
CA GLN A 633 -49.93 68.35 -78.18
C GLN A 633 -49.66 67.20 -77.20
N ARG A 634 -50.44 66.11 -77.28
CA ARG A 634 -50.22 64.92 -76.46
C ARG A 634 -48.98 64.15 -76.88
N THR A 635 -48.70 64.04 -78.18
CA THR A 635 -47.48 63.40 -78.67
C THR A 635 -46.24 64.21 -78.32
N GLU A 636 -46.27 65.55 -78.39
CA GLU A 636 -45.14 66.39 -77.94
C GLU A 636 -44.85 66.24 -76.43
N LYS A 637 -45.89 66.22 -75.58
CA LYS A 637 -45.72 65.91 -74.15
C LYS A 637 -45.14 64.52 -73.92
N LEU A 638 -45.62 63.52 -74.66
CA LEU A 638 -45.11 62.15 -74.56
C LEU A 638 -43.64 62.06 -75.01
N ILE A 639 -43.25 62.77 -76.07
CA ILE A 639 -41.85 62.84 -76.53
C ILE A 639 -40.96 63.42 -75.42
N ASN A 640 -41.38 64.50 -74.76
CA ASN A 640 -40.61 65.08 -73.65
C ASN A 640 -40.53 64.14 -72.43
N GLU A 641 -41.62 63.44 -72.11
CA GLU A 641 -41.61 62.39 -71.08
C GLU A 641 -40.67 61.23 -71.42
N MET A 642 -40.59 60.84 -72.70
CA MET A 642 -39.66 59.79 -73.13
C MET A 642 -38.20 60.25 -73.05
N HIS A 643 -37.88 61.49 -73.44
CA HIS A 643 -36.53 62.03 -73.26
C HIS A 643 -36.11 62.04 -71.78
N THR A 644 -36.98 62.51 -70.88
CA THR A 644 -36.66 62.48 -69.43
C THR A 644 -36.52 61.05 -68.87
N LYS A 645 -37.24 60.07 -69.41
CA LYS A 645 -37.05 58.65 -69.07
C LYS A 645 -35.71 58.12 -69.56
N ILE A 646 -35.32 58.46 -70.79
CA ILE A 646 -34.01 58.10 -71.36
C ILE A 646 -32.88 58.64 -70.48
N ASP A 647 -32.92 59.92 -70.10
CA ASP A 647 -31.90 60.53 -69.22
C ASP A 647 -31.83 59.87 -67.83
N ARG A 648 -32.97 59.41 -67.31
CA ARG A 648 -33.02 58.65 -66.04
C ARG A 648 -32.40 57.27 -66.20
N LEU A 649 -32.67 56.59 -67.32
CA LEU A 649 -32.11 55.28 -67.62
C LEU A 649 -30.59 55.37 -67.85
N GLU A 650 -30.11 56.38 -68.56
CA GLU A 650 -28.66 56.61 -68.73
C GLU A 650 -27.94 56.86 -67.40
N ARG A 651 -28.54 57.65 -66.50
CA ARG A 651 -27.99 57.87 -65.16
C ARG A 651 -27.95 56.57 -64.34
N LYS A 652 -28.99 55.75 -64.42
CA LYS A 652 -28.99 54.41 -63.78
C LYS A 652 -27.93 53.51 -64.39
N TYR A 653 -27.82 53.46 -65.71
CA TYR A 653 -26.82 52.68 -66.42
C TYR A 653 -25.39 53.06 -66.01
N LYS A 654 -25.07 54.35 -65.92
CA LYS A 654 -23.76 54.82 -65.43
C LYS A 654 -23.48 54.35 -64.00
N LYS A 655 -24.47 54.40 -63.10
CA LYS A 655 -24.34 53.87 -61.73
C LYS A 655 -24.12 52.37 -61.70
N TYR A 656 -24.90 51.61 -62.46
CA TYR A 656 -24.72 50.16 -62.57
C TYR A 656 -23.35 49.81 -63.14
N LYS A 657 -22.87 50.56 -64.14
CA LYS A 657 -21.54 50.36 -64.71
C LYS A 657 -20.43 50.63 -63.70
N SER A 658 -20.51 51.69 -62.89
CA SER A 658 -19.54 51.93 -61.82
C SER A 658 -19.58 50.85 -60.74
N SER A 659 -20.77 50.41 -60.33
CA SER A 659 -20.93 49.32 -59.36
C SER A 659 -20.43 47.98 -59.91
N PHE A 660 -20.60 47.73 -61.20
CA PHE A 660 -20.07 46.54 -61.86
C PHE A 660 -18.53 46.56 -61.91
N CYS A 661 -17.93 47.71 -62.23
CA CYS A 661 -16.47 47.85 -62.18
C CYS A 661 -15.92 47.64 -60.76
N SER A 662 -16.55 48.21 -59.73
CA SER A 662 -16.11 47.98 -58.34
C SER A 662 -16.29 46.52 -57.90
N LEU A 663 -17.39 45.87 -58.30
CA LEU A 663 -17.63 44.46 -57.99
C LEU A 663 -16.63 43.55 -58.71
N LYS A 664 -16.27 43.88 -59.96
CA LYS A 664 -15.25 43.15 -60.71
C LYS A 664 -13.88 43.24 -60.03
N SER A 665 -13.45 44.43 -59.61
CA SER A 665 -12.19 44.59 -58.88
C SER A 665 -12.21 43.93 -57.49
N SER A 666 -13.36 43.95 -56.79
CA SER A 666 -13.52 43.20 -55.53
C SER A 666 -13.35 41.70 -55.75
N LYS A 667 -14.00 41.14 -56.77
CA LYS A 667 -13.88 39.72 -57.10
C LYS A 667 -12.43 39.33 -57.45
N GLU A 668 -11.74 40.15 -58.23
CA GLU A 668 -10.33 39.91 -58.57
C GLU A 668 -9.44 39.89 -57.31
N ASN A 669 -9.70 40.77 -56.35
CA ASN A 669 -8.99 40.76 -55.06
C ASN A 669 -9.33 39.53 -54.22
N ASP A 670 -10.61 39.15 -54.14
CA ASP A 670 -11.06 37.96 -53.41
C ASP A 670 -10.47 36.68 -54.00
N ASP A 671 -10.38 36.58 -55.34
CA ASP A 671 -9.77 35.45 -56.04
C ASP A 671 -8.25 35.35 -55.74
N ILE A 672 -7.56 36.49 -55.59
CA ILE A 672 -6.14 36.52 -55.18
C ILE A 672 -5.99 36.06 -53.73
N GLU A 673 -6.82 36.56 -52.82
CA GLU A 673 -6.78 36.20 -51.40
C GLU A 673 -7.10 34.71 -51.18
N MET A 674 -8.10 34.18 -51.90
CA MET A 674 -8.46 32.76 -51.85
C MET A 674 -7.33 31.86 -52.37
N LYS A 675 -6.62 32.27 -53.44
CA LYS A 675 -5.44 31.53 -53.91
C LYS A 675 -4.31 31.53 -52.89
N ALA A 676 -4.02 32.68 -52.26
CA ALA A 676 -3.00 32.75 -51.21
C ALA A 676 -3.35 31.87 -50.00
N ASN A 677 -4.62 31.84 -49.60
CA ASN A 677 -5.09 30.97 -48.52
C ASN A 677 -5.02 29.49 -48.88
N LEU A 678 -5.34 29.11 -50.13
CA LEU A 678 -5.19 27.74 -50.63
C LEU A 678 -3.73 27.29 -50.62
N GLU A 679 -2.80 28.13 -51.06
CA GLU A 679 -1.36 27.84 -51.01
C GLU A 679 -0.88 27.64 -49.57
N LYS A 680 -1.31 28.51 -48.64
CA LYS A 680 -0.96 28.39 -47.22
C LYS A 680 -1.50 27.10 -46.60
N LEU A 681 -2.77 26.77 -46.82
CA LEU A 681 -3.39 25.53 -46.34
C LEU A 681 -2.72 24.30 -46.95
N THR A 682 -2.30 24.37 -48.22
CA THR A 682 -1.58 23.29 -48.88
C THR A 682 -0.19 23.08 -48.26
N ALA A 683 0.52 24.16 -47.93
CA ALA A 683 1.79 24.09 -47.22
C ALA A 683 1.65 23.51 -45.81
N GLU A 684 0.64 23.94 -45.04
CA GLU A 684 0.34 23.39 -43.71
C GLU A 684 -0.01 21.90 -43.78
N ASN A 685 -0.81 21.48 -44.77
CA ASN A 685 -1.18 20.08 -44.94
C ASN A 685 0.03 19.20 -45.31
N ASN A 686 0.95 19.72 -46.12
CA ASN A 686 2.20 19.03 -46.43
C ASN A 686 3.10 18.90 -45.19
N GLN A 687 3.16 19.93 -44.34
CA GLN A 687 3.90 19.86 -43.07
C GLN A 687 3.30 18.80 -42.13
N PHE A 688 1.99 18.81 -41.92
CA PHE A 688 1.33 17.81 -41.08
C PHE A 688 1.51 16.38 -41.61
N LYS A 689 1.55 16.20 -42.93
CA LYS A 689 1.84 14.90 -43.54
C LYS A 689 3.27 14.44 -43.26
N SER A 690 4.25 15.35 -43.27
CA SER A 690 5.64 15.05 -42.88
C SER A 690 5.72 14.68 -41.41
N ASP A 691 5.12 15.48 -40.52
CA ASP A 691 5.12 15.24 -39.08
C ASP A 691 4.47 13.90 -38.73
N LEU A 692 3.39 13.52 -39.43
CA LEU A 692 2.75 12.21 -39.28
C LEU A 692 3.66 11.06 -39.70
N GLN A 693 4.45 11.23 -40.76
CA GLN A 693 5.42 10.20 -41.17
C GLN A 693 6.52 10.03 -40.12
N ASP A 694 7.06 11.12 -39.58
CA ASP A 694 8.08 11.09 -38.53
C ASP A 694 7.56 10.49 -37.21
N LEU A 695 6.34 10.87 -36.80
CA LEU A 695 5.66 10.27 -35.65
C LEU A 695 5.38 8.78 -35.84
N THR A 696 5.03 8.37 -37.07
CA THR A 696 4.81 6.94 -37.37
C THR A 696 6.12 6.16 -37.29
N LYS A 697 7.23 6.74 -37.80
CA LYS A 697 8.56 6.12 -37.74
C LYS A 697 9.04 5.97 -36.31
N THR A 698 9.01 7.05 -35.52
CA THR A 698 9.40 7.02 -34.10
C THR A 698 8.55 6.05 -33.28
N ASN A 699 7.24 5.97 -33.53
CA ASN A 699 6.37 4.99 -32.86
C ASN A 699 6.73 3.54 -33.23
N SER A 700 7.16 3.29 -34.48
CA SER A 700 7.63 1.96 -34.89
C SER A 700 8.96 1.58 -34.22
N GLU A 701 9.89 2.54 -34.09
CA GLU A 701 11.17 2.36 -33.39
C GLU A 701 10.96 2.10 -31.89
N LEU A 702 10.10 2.88 -31.23
CA LEU A 702 9.74 2.69 -29.83
C LEU A 702 9.04 1.34 -29.58
N LYS A 703 8.20 0.87 -30.52
CA LYS A 703 7.62 -0.48 -30.43
C LYS A 703 8.68 -1.58 -30.52
N SER A 704 9.66 -1.43 -31.42
CA SER A 704 10.78 -2.37 -31.54
C SER A 704 11.62 -2.40 -30.27
N GLN A 705 11.97 -1.24 -29.72
CA GLN A 705 12.71 -1.13 -28.46
C GLN A 705 11.94 -1.73 -27.28
N ASN A 706 10.62 -1.52 -27.19
CA ASN A 706 9.79 -2.14 -26.16
C ASN A 706 9.78 -3.67 -26.27
N GLN A 707 9.77 -4.22 -27.49
CA GLN A 707 9.86 -5.67 -27.69
C GLN A 707 11.22 -6.22 -27.25
N GLU A 708 12.30 -5.50 -27.57
CA GLU A 708 13.66 -5.86 -27.15
C GLU A 708 13.83 -5.81 -25.63
N LEU A 709 13.37 -4.73 -24.98
CA LEU A 709 13.40 -4.60 -23.52
C LEU A 709 12.58 -5.69 -22.83
N ASN A 710 11.40 -6.03 -23.35
CA ASN A 710 10.60 -7.13 -22.80
C ASN A 710 11.30 -8.50 -22.96
N SER A 711 12.02 -8.72 -24.05
CA SER A 711 12.84 -9.93 -24.25
C SER A 711 13.98 -9.98 -23.23
N ASN A 712 14.68 -8.86 -23.04
CA ASN A 712 15.76 -8.75 -22.06
C ASN A 712 15.27 -8.95 -20.62
N LEU A 713 14.09 -8.41 -20.29
CA LEU A 713 13.46 -8.59 -18.98
C LEU A 713 13.13 -10.06 -18.73
N ARG A 714 12.51 -10.76 -19.69
CA ARG A 714 12.25 -12.21 -19.59
C ARG A 714 13.53 -13.02 -19.42
N ASN A 715 14.60 -12.67 -20.14
CA ASN A 715 15.89 -13.34 -20.00
C ASN A 715 16.53 -13.09 -18.62
N ALA A 716 16.36 -11.89 -18.07
CA ALA A 716 16.83 -11.57 -16.72
C ALA A 716 16.01 -12.31 -15.64
N GLU A 717 14.69 -12.39 -15.80
CA GLU A 717 13.80 -13.19 -14.92
C GLU A 717 14.20 -14.67 -14.93
N HIS A 718 14.46 -15.24 -16.11
CA HIS A 718 14.90 -16.64 -16.22
C HIS A 718 16.24 -16.88 -15.50
N LYS A 719 17.22 -15.98 -15.68
CA LYS A 719 18.51 -16.08 -14.98
C LYS A 719 18.36 -15.94 -13.47
N LEU A 720 17.47 -15.07 -13.01
CA LEU A 720 17.17 -14.91 -11.59
C LEU A 720 16.58 -16.19 -10.99
N ASP A 721 15.66 -16.84 -11.72
CA ASP A 721 15.08 -18.12 -11.30
C ASP A 721 16.11 -19.25 -11.28
N GLU A 722 16.99 -19.33 -12.30
CA GLU A 722 18.10 -20.28 -12.32
C GLU A 722 19.05 -20.09 -11.12
N GLU A 723 19.50 -18.86 -10.83
CA GLU A 723 20.33 -18.57 -9.67
C GLU A 723 19.61 -18.82 -8.35
N SER A 724 18.31 -18.50 -8.25
CA SER A 724 17.47 -18.77 -7.08
C SER A 724 17.34 -20.27 -6.80
N THR A 725 17.14 -21.08 -7.85
CA THR A 725 17.07 -22.54 -7.72
C THR A 725 18.42 -23.13 -7.33
N LYS A 726 19.52 -22.66 -7.91
CA LYS A 726 20.88 -23.05 -7.53
C LYS A 726 21.20 -22.69 -6.08
N HIS A 727 20.88 -21.49 -5.64
CA HIS A 727 21.08 -21.08 -4.25
C HIS A 727 20.25 -21.91 -3.26
N LYS A 728 19.00 -22.26 -3.61
CA LYS A 728 18.19 -23.19 -2.81
C LYS A 728 18.82 -24.58 -2.71
N GLN A 729 19.42 -25.08 -3.79
CA GLN A 729 20.15 -26.35 -3.78
C GLN A 729 21.39 -26.27 -2.88
N GLU A 730 22.21 -25.22 -2.99
CA GLU A 730 23.39 -25.02 -2.13
C GLU A 730 23.01 -24.91 -0.65
N VAL A 731 21.93 -24.20 -0.32
CA VAL A 731 21.42 -24.11 1.06
C VAL A 731 20.95 -25.48 1.56
N ALA A 732 20.28 -26.28 0.72
CA ALA A 732 19.86 -27.62 1.08
C ALA A 732 21.06 -28.56 1.32
N GLU A 733 22.10 -28.49 0.48
CA GLU A 733 23.34 -29.23 0.65
C GLU A 733 24.06 -28.84 1.94
N LEU A 734 24.20 -27.55 2.23
CA LEU A 734 24.80 -27.05 3.47
C LEU A 734 24.01 -27.50 4.71
N ASN A 735 22.68 -27.47 4.67
CA ASN A 735 21.85 -27.96 5.76
C ASN A 735 22.03 -29.46 5.98
N ASN A 736 22.07 -30.25 4.91
CA ASN A 736 22.31 -31.69 4.99
C ASN A 736 23.68 -32.01 5.59
N GLN A 737 24.72 -31.26 5.18
CA GLN A 737 26.06 -31.37 5.74
C GLN A 737 26.08 -31.00 7.22
N HIS A 738 25.44 -29.90 7.61
CA HIS A 738 25.36 -29.47 9.00
C HIS A 738 24.62 -30.49 9.88
N GLU A 739 23.53 -31.09 9.41
CA GLU A 739 22.84 -32.15 10.16
C GLU A 739 23.68 -33.44 10.25
N ALA A 740 24.45 -33.79 9.22
CA ALA A 740 25.40 -34.90 9.27
C ALA A 740 26.51 -34.65 10.32
N ASP A 741 27.10 -33.45 10.31
CA ASP A 741 28.15 -33.06 11.26
C ASP A 741 27.62 -32.98 12.70
N LYS A 742 26.42 -32.42 12.90
CA LYS A 742 25.74 -32.41 14.20
C LYS A 742 25.44 -33.82 14.71
N SER A 743 24.98 -34.73 13.84
CA SER A 743 24.74 -36.13 14.19
C SER A 743 26.04 -36.83 14.60
N LYS A 744 27.14 -36.57 13.88
CA LYS A 744 28.48 -37.07 14.24
C LYS A 744 28.92 -36.51 15.61
N HIS A 745 28.79 -35.21 15.83
CA HIS A 745 29.18 -34.58 17.09
C HIS A 745 28.35 -35.06 18.29
N MET A 746 27.04 -35.30 18.10
CA MET A 746 26.21 -35.93 19.13
C MET A 746 26.66 -37.35 19.46
N LYS A 747 27.06 -38.14 18.46
CA LYS A 747 27.60 -39.50 18.68
C LYS A 747 28.92 -39.43 19.46
N ASP A 748 29.82 -38.54 19.07
CA ASP A 748 31.12 -38.36 19.74
C ASP A 748 30.92 -37.91 21.20
N MET A 749 30.05 -36.92 21.43
CA MET A 749 29.71 -36.45 22.77
C MET A 749 29.06 -37.55 23.62
N SER A 750 28.16 -38.35 23.04
CA SER A 750 27.54 -39.49 23.74
C SER A 750 28.57 -40.56 24.10
N ALA A 751 29.55 -40.83 23.21
CA ALA A 751 30.64 -41.74 23.50
C ALA A 751 31.53 -41.24 24.64
N GLU A 752 31.83 -39.93 24.67
CA GLU A 752 32.62 -39.32 25.73
C GLU A 752 31.88 -39.32 27.08
N ILE A 753 30.57 -39.01 27.09
CA ILE A 753 29.73 -39.13 28.29
C ILE A 753 29.78 -40.57 28.83
N LYS A 754 29.67 -41.59 27.97
CA LYS A 754 29.79 -42.99 28.40
C LYS A 754 31.16 -43.27 29.00
N ARG A 755 32.24 -42.80 28.36
CA ARG A 755 33.61 -42.99 28.85
C ARG A 755 33.83 -42.37 30.23
N VAL A 756 33.40 -41.12 30.42
CA VAL A 756 33.48 -40.41 31.71
C VAL A 756 32.63 -41.11 32.77
N THR A 757 31.43 -41.57 32.42
CA THR A 757 30.57 -42.31 33.34
C THR A 757 31.22 -43.61 33.82
N GLU A 758 31.87 -44.35 32.92
CA GLU A 758 32.60 -45.57 33.25
C GLU A 758 33.80 -45.28 34.17
N GLN A 759 34.57 -44.22 33.88
CA GLN A 759 35.67 -43.77 34.74
C GLN A 759 35.19 -43.36 36.13
N LEU A 760 34.07 -42.66 36.22
CA LEU A 760 33.48 -42.21 37.49
C LEU A 760 33.01 -43.40 38.32
N LYS A 761 32.41 -44.40 37.67
CA LYS A 761 32.04 -45.68 38.30
C LYS A 761 33.27 -46.45 38.81
N GLN A 762 34.33 -46.52 38.01
CA GLN A 762 35.58 -47.17 38.42
C GLN A 762 36.24 -46.45 39.60
N SER A 763 36.25 -45.12 39.59
CA SER A 763 36.77 -44.31 40.71
C SER A 763 35.92 -44.46 41.97
N SER A 764 34.59 -44.55 41.83
CA SER A 764 33.67 -44.84 42.93
C SER A 764 33.98 -46.20 43.57
N ASN A 765 34.15 -47.25 42.76
CA ASN A 765 34.51 -48.58 43.25
C ASN A 765 35.85 -48.55 44.00
N ASN A 766 36.87 -47.86 43.46
CA ASN A 766 38.17 -47.71 44.13
C ASN A 766 38.03 -46.96 45.48
N CYS A 767 37.14 -45.98 45.56
CA CYS A 767 36.86 -45.26 46.80
C CYS A 767 36.21 -46.17 47.85
N ASP A 768 35.27 -47.03 47.43
CA ASP A 768 34.63 -48.00 48.31
C ASP A 768 35.60 -49.09 48.79
N ASP A 769 36.49 -49.58 47.93
CA ASP A 769 37.57 -50.49 48.30
C ASP A 769 38.53 -49.84 49.31
N SER A 770 38.90 -48.58 49.06
CA SER A 770 39.74 -47.80 49.99
C SER A 770 39.04 -47.60 51.33
N LYS A 771 37.73 -47.31 51.35
CA LYS A 771 36.93 -47.24 52.60
C LYS A 771 36.91 -48.58 53.32
N ALA A 772 36.74 -49.70 52.62
CA ALA A 772 36.78 -51.03 53.20
C ALA A 772 38.15 -51.32 53.82
N GLN A 773 39.24 -50.94 53.15
CA GLN A 773 40.60 -51.06 53.68
C GLN A 773 40.80 -50.20 54.92
N ILE A 774 40.34 -48.94 54.91
CA ILE A 774 40.38 -48.05 56.09
C ILE A 774 39.63 -48.68 57.27
N SER A 775 38.44 -49.26 57.03
CA SER A 775 37.68 -49.95 58.08
C SER A 775 38.43 -51.17 58.64
N ARG A 776 39.10 -51.96 57.78
CA ARG A 776 39.96 -53.07 58.25
C ARG A 776 41.11 -52.56 59.09
N MET A 777 41.80 -51.51 58.66
CA MET A 777 42.89 -50.91 59.45
C MET A 777 42.41 -50.35 60.79
N LYS A 778 41.23 -49.71 60.84
CA LYS A 778 40.63 -49.26 62.10
C LYS A 778 40.40 -50.43 63.06
N ASN A 779 39.91 -51.57 62.56
CA ASN A 779 39.72 -52.77 63.38
C ASN A 779 41.05 -53.35 63.88
N VAL A 780 42.09 -53.36 63.05
CA VAL A 780 43.44 -53.79 63.46
C VAL A 780 44.00 -52.86 64.53
N ILE A 781 43.86 -51.53 64.38
CA ILE A 781 44.28 -50.55 65.38
C ILE A 781 43.52 -50.75 66.70
N ALA A 782 42.21 -51.00 66.64
CA ALA A 782 41.41 -51.27 67.83
C ALA A 782 41.87 -52.55 68.55
N ALA A 783 42.16 -53.63 67.81
CA ALA A 783 42.70 -54.86 68.37
C ALA A 783 44.08 -54.64 69.01
N GLN A 784 44.99 -53.94 68.32
CA GLN A 784 46.32 -53.61 68.86
C GLN A 784 46.24 -52.75 70.12
N LYS A 785 45.32 -51.78 70.17
CA LYS A 785 45.07 -50.99 71.39
C LYS A 785 44.63 -51.88 72.56
N ALA A 786 43.70 -52.80 72.34
CA ALA A 786 43.27 -53.75 73.37
C ALA A 786 44.42 -54.64 73.85
N THR A 787 45.28 -55.12 72.93
CA THR A 787 46.48 -55.89 73.30
C THR A 787 47.46 -55.05 74.13
N ILE A 788 47.71 -53.80 73.77
CA ILE A 788 48.58 -52.89 74.54
C ILE A 788 48.02 -52.67 75.94
N GLU A 789 46.71 -52.47 76.06
CA GLU A 789 46.02 -52.28 77.33
C GLU A 789 46.16 -53.52 78.22
N GLN A 790 46.01 -54.73 77.66
CA GLN A 790 46.25 -55.99 78.36
C GLN A 790 47.70 -56.15 78.83
N ILE A 791 48.67 -55.88 77.95
CA ILE A 791 50.11 -55.93 78.31
C ILE A 791 50.44 -54.90 79.41
N SER A 792 49.80 -53.73 79.38
CA SER A 792 50.01 -52.70 80.40
C SER A 792 49.47 -53.13 81.77
N ALA A 793 48.31 -53.80 81.81
CA ALA A 793 47.75 -54.38 83.02
C ALA A 793 48.62 -55.52 83.57
N ASP A 794 49.14 -56.39 82.71
CA ASP A 794 50.06 -57.47 83.10
C ASP A 794 51.37 -56.92 83.67
N ARG A 795 51.92 -55.84 83.09
CA ARG A 795 53.10 -55.15 83.64
C ARG A 795 52.82 -54.57 85.03
N GLU A 796 51.65 -53.98 85.24
CA GLU A 796 51.28 -53.44 86.55
C GLU A 796 51.14 -54.53 87.61
N TYR A 797 50.56 -55.68 87.23
CA TYR A 797 50.48 -56.87 88.08
C TYR A 797 51.87 -57.42 88.44
N GLN A 798 52.76 -57.59 87.45
CA GLN A 798 54.16 -57.99 87.66
C GLN A 798 54.90 -57.06 88.63
N LYS A 799 54.67 -55.74 88.51
CA LYS A 799 55.28 -54.75 89.41
C LYS A 799 54.87 -54.97 90.87
N LYS A 800 53.57 -55.21 91.13
CA LYS A 800 53.06 -55.53 92.47
C LYS A 800 53.63 -56.84 93.02
N VAL A 801 53.76 -57.87 92.19
CA VAL A 801 54.37 -59.16 92.60
C VAL A 801 55.84 -58.98 92.98
N ASN A 802 56.61 -58.21 92.22
CA ASN A 802 58.01 -57.93 92.53
C ASN A 802 58.16 -57.14 93.83
N GLU A 803 57.29 -56.16 94.08
CA GLU A 803 57.29 -55.36 95.31
C GLU A 803 56.97 -56.20 96.56
N ILE A 804 56.04 -57.15 96.46
CA ILE A 804 55.75 -58.12 97.53
C ILE A 804 56.96 -59.03 97.78
N THR A 805 57.62 -59.48 96.72
CA THR A 805 58.78 -60.39 96.80
C THR A 805 59.98 -59.69 97.47
N LEU A 806 60.25 -58.44 97.10
CA LEU A 806 61.29 -57.60 97.69
C LEU A 806 61.04 -57.38 99.20
N ASN A 807 59.81 -57.00 99.57
CA ASN A 807 59.42 -56.82 100.98
C ASN A 807 59.54 -58.12 101.80
N SER A 808 59.30 -59.28 101.20
CA SER A 808 59.52 -60.58 101.82
C SER A 808 61.01 -60.85 102.07
N GLN A 809 61.88 -60.55 101.11
CA GLN A 809 63.33 -60.69 101.27
C GLN A 809 63.90 -59.73 102.33
N GLU A 810 63.43 -58.48 102.35
CA GLU A 810 63.80 -57.48 103.37
C GLU A 810 63.49 -57.98 104.79
N LYS A 811 62.30 -58.60 104.98
CA LYS A 811 61.91 -59.22 106.25
C LYS A 811 62.81 -60.39 106.64
N LYS A 812 63.21 -61.24 105.68
CA LYS A 812 64.16 -62.34 105.96
C LYS A 812 65.51 -61.81 106.43
N PHE A 813 66.06 -60.80 105.77
CA PHE A 813 67.33 -60.18 106.18
C PHE A 813 67.27 -59.57 107.58
N GLN A 814 66.14 -58.95 107.96
CA GLN A 814 65.95 -58.43 109.32
C GLN A 814 65.92 -59.54 110.38
N VAL A 815 65.30 -60.68 110.07
CA VAL A 815 65.27 -61.86 110.96
C VAL A 815 66.66 -62.47 111.13
N GLU A 816 67.42 -62.63 110.04
CA GLU A 816 68.79 -63.15 110.08
C GLU A 816 69.72 -62.23 110.86
N LYS A 817 69.61 -60.91 110.67
CA LYS A 817 70.37 -59.90 111.44
C LYS A 817 70.09 -60.03 112.94
N LYS A 818 68.84 -60.27 113.34
CA LYS A 818 68.46 -60.46 114.73
C LYS A 818 69.07 -61.74 115.34
N GLN A 819 69.04 -62.85 114.61
CA GLN A 819 69.64 -64.12 115.04
C GLN A 819 71.17 -64.03 115.19
N ILE A 820 71.85 -63.31 114.29
CA ILE A 820 73.30 -63.08 114.39
C ILE A 820 73.61 -62.25 115.65
N THR A 821 72.81 -61.22 115.93
CA THR A 821 72.99 -60.37 117.11
C THR A 821 72.82 -61.18 118.41
N GLU A 822 71.77 -62.00 118.50
CA GLU A 822 71.51 -62.89 119.64
C GLU A 822 72.63 -63.93 119.84
N SER A 823 73.21 -64.46 118.74
CA SER A 823 74.35 -65.39 118.78
C SER A 823 75.62 -64.73 119.32
N TYR A 824 75.93 -63.50 118.90
CA TYR A 824 77.08 -62.75 119.40
C TYR A 824 76.94 -62.38 120.88
N GLU A 825 75.75 -61.94 121.32
CA GLU A 825 75.50 -61.64 122.73
C GLU A 825 75.64 -62.87 123.64
N SER A 826 75.15 -64.03 123.18
CA SER A 826 75.32 -65.32 123.87
C SER A 826 76.79 -65.72 124.01
N THR A 827 77.58 -65.50 122.96
CA THR A 827 79.02 -65.80 122.95
C THR A 827 79.81 -64.89 123.90
N ILE A 828 79.47 -63.59 123.96
CA ILE A 828 80.06 -62.64 124.92
C ILE A 828 79.74 -63.03 126.36
N LYS A 829 78.52 -63.51 126.63
CA LYS A 829 78.11 -63.98 127.96
C LYS A 829 78.93 -65.21 128.41
N ASN A 830 79.11 -66.19 127.53
CA ASN A 830 79.93 -67.38 127.82
C ASN A 830 81.41 -67.03 128.08
N LEU A 831 81.98 -66.05 127.37
CA LEU A 831 83.35 -65.57 127.63
C LEU A 831 83.48 -64.87 129.00
N LYS A 832 82.48 -64.09 129.41
CA LYS A 832 82.44 -63.47 130.75
C LYS A 832 82.36 -64.52 131.86
N ASP A 833 81.60 -65.58 131.64
CA ASP A 833 81.47 -66.68 132.61
C ASP A 833 82.77 -67.48 132.75
N GLN A 834 83.50 -67.73 131.64
CA GLN A 834 84.82 -68.38 131.66
C GLN A 834 85.89 -67.55 132.39
N ILE A 835 85.92 -66.21 132.20
CA ILE A 835 86.84 -65.32 132.93
C ILE A 835 86.53 -65.33 134.43
N SER A 836 85.25 -65.39 134.80
CA SER A 836 84.82 -65.46 136.21
C SER A 836 85.14 -66.79 136.89
N GLN A 837 85.34 -67.85 136.11
CA GLN A 837 85.71 -69.18 136.58
C GLN A 837 87.24 -69.28 136.75
N LEU A 838 88.02 -68.75 135.81
CA LEU A 838 89.48 -68.63 135.92
C LEU A 838 89.91 -67.77 137.12
N ASN A 839 89.20 -66.67 137.42
CA ASN A 839 89.48 -65.86 138.61
C ASN A 839 89.18 -66.61 139.93
N ARG A 840 88.22 -67.55 139.95
CA ARG A 840 87.94 -68.40 141.11
C ARG A 840 89.01 -69.47 141.32
N ASP A 841 89.59 -69.98 140.23
CA ASP A 841 90.64 -71.00 140.29
C ASP A 841 92.01 -70.42 140.70
N ILE A 842 92.30 -69.16 140.34
CA ILE A 842 93.52 -68.45 140.80
C ILE A 842 93.50 -68.20 142.32
N ILE A 843 92.35 -67.91 142.91
CA ILE A 843 92.22 -67.67 144.36
C ILE A 843 92.39 -68.96 145.18
N LYS A 844 92.07 -70.14 144.62
CA LYS A 844 92.21 -71.42 145.33
C LYS A 844 93.63 -71.97 145.36
N LEU A 845 94.52 -71.51 144.48
CA LEU A 845 95.92 -71.98 144.41
C LEU A 845 96.89 -71.16 145.29
N SER A 846 96.50 -70.00 145.84
CA SER A 846 97.37 -69.20 146.72
C SER A 846 97.22 -69.49 148.23
N SER A 847 96.64 -70.64 148.61
CA SER A 847 96.54 -71.07 150.01
C SER A 847 96.85 -72.56 150.19
N LYS A 848 98.09 -72.96 149.91
CA LYS A 848 98.85 -74.02 150.61
C LYS A 848 100.29 -74.03 150.09
N GLU A 849 101.17 -73.52 150.96
CA GLU A 849 102.64 -73.42 150.92
C GLU A 849 103.27 -72.47 149.89
#